data_AF-A0A0A1UD99-F1
#
_entry.id   AF-A0A0A1UD99-F1
#
_cell.length_a   1.000
_cell.length_b   1.000
_cell.length_c   1.000
_cell.angle_alpha   90.00
_cell.angle_beta   90.00
_cell.angle_gamma   90.00
#
_symmetry.space_group_name_H-M   'P 1'
#
loop_
_entity.id
_entity.type
_entity.pdbx_description
1 polymer ?
#
loop_
_entity_poly.entity_id
_entity_poly.type
_entity_poly.pdbx_seq_one_letter_code
_entity_poly.pdbx_strand_id
1 'polypeptide(L)'
;MTTIVVVSVVAITLGVVLSKDSSSGSNTTNGGADNNNNQPNDNNNDNNDNNNGGDESPTLKGYVLNNKYMSNEMDTSEILSQKAFSGNKPQIMAFKYKKYPHYKSTDTFTQEEKQNIVTENTQIWQNVISSIKAGTFGRMDPALGGEMQFEAESVNWSAPRLKVRYGVNPVLYGMRLVAYNFPGEVFTITVPAGTNIQNGPVKICIGKCNSEVAFQYLDASSFNNQRMPKDSYVFYLNQIDLDANRQYKLGSPFGGGIFVWTSEDILDWDPFYLEFDNVGQAPIINYGVTTNEQWKTLKNAPGTVSEIRTPGVRVVSTSRNIRNVEDAEFVQNWWHKSISSSSYLGETYTTMPITLIFDERIDVGAADSYVGSWFSQLPPSWAAGVMNKVNMIGSTNWGTLHELNHHMEGATLRGGLWGFGVDETNTNVMLSMFHNDYSNIASRRHKGLTGTDYVVDGYYMMNPVFNGNNKDNLRCYLAPLFEFGTIGIGRMINNYYHMFYDELYGTKFGKARTDTGIYCLLLARALERDTQYYCKLFGKAIDANIVTYMKTFKYKTFYPFYNVYAHTQNGNKFGRPYTIPHNTQTRLDFVKFTAYDKTAKNLKFELLDGLKKGKLVEISNGVFDYTPSFALNETDYFKMKFTCT
;
A
#
# COMPACT_ATOMS: atom_id res chain seq x y z
N MET A 1 -11.20 -46.35 17.38
CA MET A 1 -11.49 -45.56 16.16
C MET A 1 -12.57 -44.57 16.52
N THR A 2 -12.19 -43.32 16.78
CA THR A 2 -13.15 -42.25 17.06
C THR A 2 -13.68 -41.79 15.71
N THR A 3 -14.94 -42.07 15.40
CA THR A 3 -15.62 -41.53 14.22
C THR A 3 -15.61 -40.01 14.34
N ILE A 4 -14.75 -39.34 13.57
CA ILE A 4 -14.73 -37.87 13.55
C ILE A 4 -15.91 -37.47 12.66
N VAL A 5 -17.08 -37.28 13.28
CA VAL A 5 -18.18 -36.58 12.61
C VAL A 5 -17.82 -35.10 12.60
N VAL A 6 -17.09 -34.66 11.57
CA VAL A 6 -16.95 -33.24 11.29
C VAL A 6 -18.30 -32.75 10.79
N VAL A 7 -19.08 -32.10 11.66
CA VAL A 7 -20.20 -31.26 11.23
C VAL A 7 -19.63 -29.85 11.05
N SER A 8 -18.95 -29.61 9.93
CA SER A 8 -18.67 -28.25 9.52
C SER A 8 -19.96 -27.69 8.93
N VAL A 9 -20.74 -27.00 9.78
CA VAL A 9 -21.76 -26.08 9.31
C VAL A 9 -21.03 -24.83 8.82
N VAL A 10 -20.50 -24.86 7.61
CA VAL A 10 -19.99 -23.64 6.99
C VAL A 10 -21.21 -22.91 6.46
N ALA A 11 -21.68 -21.93 7.22
CA ALA A 11 -22.58 -20.91 6.70
C ALA A 11 -21.76 -20.06 5.74
N ILE A 12 -21.68 -20.47 4.48
CA ILE A 12 -21.05 -19.71 3.43
C ILE A 12 -22.07 -18.66 2.96
N THR A 13 -22.20 -17.56 3.68
CA THR A 13 -22.97 -16.43 3.16
C THR A 13 -22.17 -15.81 2.01
N LEU A 14 -22.34 -16.33 0.79
CA LEU A 14 -21.73 -15.81 -0.43
C LEU A 14 -22.58 -15.66 -1.66
N GLY A 15 -22.33 -14.52 -2.28
CA GLY A 15 -22.85 -14.10 -3.54
C GLY A 15 -22.47 -14.82 -4.80
N VAL A 16 -23.46 -15.12 -5.60
CA VAL A 16 -23.28 -15.11 -7.05
C VAL A 16 -23.57 -13.69 -7.55
N VAL A 17 -22.62 -13.04 -8.20
CA VAL A 17 -22.84 -11.76 -8.93
C VAL A 17 -22.77 -12.07 -10.43
N LEU A 18 -23.61 -11.43 -11.21
CA LEU A 18 -23.71 -11.66 -12.65
C LEU A 18 -22.70 -10.82 -13.42
N SER A 19 -22.10 -11.38 -14.47
CA SER A 19 -21.34 -10.62 -15.47
C SER A 19 -22.06 -10.58 -16.81
N LYS A 20 -21.92 -9.45 -17.53
CA LYS A 20 -21.99 -9.42 -19.00
C LYS A 20 -20.62 -9.87 -19.49
N ASP A 21 -20.53 -11.02 -20.14
CA ASP A 21 -19.31 -11.37 -20.87
C ASP A 21 -19.19 -10.44 -22.09
N SER A 22 -18.16 -9.59 -22.10
CA SER A 22 -17.64 -8.97 -23.31
C SER A 22 -16.31 -9.63 -23.65
N SER A 23 -16.36 -10.85 -24.19
CA SER A 23 -15.20 -11.50 -24.80
C SER A 23 -15.52 -11.97 -26.22
N SER A 24 -15.34 -11.06 -27.18
CA SER A 24 -14.93 -11.39 -28.54
C SER A 24 -14.06 -10.24 -29.07
N GLY A 25 -12.79 -10.50 -29.33
CA GLY A 25 -11.89 -9.52 -29.93
C GLY A 25 -12.13 -9.39 -31.43
N SER A 26 -12.06 -8.15 -31.95
CA SER A 26 -11.40 -7.84 -33.22
C SER A 26 -11.18 -6.32 -33.33
N ASN A 27 -9.97 -5.92 -33.69
CA ASN A 27 -9.69 -4.60 -34.28
C ASN A 27 -10.66 -4.33 -35.45
N THR A 28 -11.27 -3.14 -35.51
CA THR A 28 -11.32 -2.32 -36.74
C THR A 28 -11.87 -0.92 -36.47
N THR A 29 -11.35 0.00 -37.26
CA THR A 29 -11.49 1.46 -37.35
C THR A 29 -12.91 2.05 -37.46
N ASN A 30 -12.99 3.30 -36.99
CA ASN A 30 -13.77 4.45 -37.49
C ASN A 30 -15.31 4.42 -37.51
N GLY A 31 -15.86 5.44 -36.83
CA GLY A 31 -16.86 6.32 -37.43
C GLY A 31 -18.27 6.18 -36.88
N GLY A 32 -18.81 7.28 -36.38
CA GLY A 32 -20.26 7.46 -36.21
C GLY A 32 -20.62 8.17 -34.92
N ALA A 33 -20.81 9.47 -35.02
CA ALA A 33 -21.51 10.27 -34.03
C ALA A 33 -22.94 9.73 -33.82
N ASP A 34 -23.48 9.86 -32.61
CA ASP A 34 -24.75 10.54 -32.46
C ASP A 34 -25.01 11.01 -31.02
N ASN A 35 -25.42 12.28 -30.96
CA ASN A 35 -25.91 13.00 -29.80
C ASN A 35 -27.22 12.40 -29.30
N ASN A 36 -27.43 12.38 -27.98
CA ASN A 36 -28.60 13.07 -27.45
C ASN A 36 -28.52 13.35 -25.95
N ASN A 37 -28.68 14.64 -25.65
CA ASN A 37 -29.02 15.23 -24.38
C ASN A 37 -30.27 14.58 -23.76
N ASN A 38 -30.22 14.32 -22.45
CA ASN A 38 -31.19 14.84 -21.48
C ASN A 38 -30.81 14.46 -20.05
N GLN A 39 -30.19 15.41 -19.35
CA GLN A 39 -30.48 15.72 -17.95
C GLN A 39 -31.56 16.81 -17.95
N PRO A 40 -32.33 17.09 -16.86
CA PRO A 40 -31.77 17.27 -15.51
C PRO A 40 -32.68 16.96 -14.29
N ASN A 41 -32.05 17.19 -13.12
CA ASN A 41 -32.59 17.59 -11.80
C ASN A 41 -32.90 16.56 -10.70
N ASP A 42 -32.00 16.58 -9.69
CA ASP A 42 -32.23 16.95 -8.28
C ASP A 42 -33.54 16.52 -7.59
N ASN A 43 -33.36 15.78 -6.47
CA ASN A 43 -33.75 16.30 -5.15
C ASN A 43 -33.22 15.44 -3.99
N ASN A 44 -32.59 16.14 -3.05
CA ASN A 44 -32.48 15.76 -1.64
C ASN A 44 -33.88 15.47 -1.04
N ASN A 45 -34.02 14.39 -0.27
CA ASN A 45 -34.54 14.51 1.09
C ASN A 45 -34.41 13.22 1.91
N ASP A 46 -34.07 13.45 3.16
CA ASP A 46 -33.84 12.53 4.26
C ASP A 46 -35.08 11.73 4.71
N ASN A 47 -34.77 10.70 5.51
CA ASN A 47 -35.56 10.09 6.58
C ASN A 47 -36.73 9.17 6.20
N ASN A 48 -36.51 7.86 6.37
CA ASN A 48 -37.37 7.07 7.25
C ASN A 48 -36.68 5.79 7.74
N ASP A 49 -36.26 5.83 9.01
CA ASP A 49 -36.02 4.66 9.84
C ASP A 49 -37.36 3.99 10.19
N ASN A 50 -37.43 2.66 10.08
CA ASN A 50 -38.01 1.79 11.12
C ASN A 50 -37.80 0.29 10.84
N ASN A 51 -36.83 -0.28 11.58
CA ASN A 51 -36.86 -1.52 12.37
C ASN A 51 -37.54 -2.80 11.82
N ASN A 52 -36.76 -3.88 11.68
CA ASN A 52 -36.60 -4.89 12.76
C ASN A 52 -35.74 -6.09 12.34
N GLY A 53 -34.82 -6.50 13.22
CA GLY A 53 -34.11 -7.79 13.13
C GLY A 53 -32.70 -7.72 13.69
N GLY A 54 -32.59 -7.68 15.02
CA GLY A 54 -31.32 -7.58 15.74
C GLY A 54 -30.37 -8.75 15.45
N ASP A 55 -29.13 -8.40 15.15
CA ASP A 55 -27.94 -9.19 15.40
C ASP A 55 -26.81 -8.19 15.73
N GLU A 56 -26.63 -7.91 17.02
CA GLU A 56 -25.44 -7.21 17.51
C GLU A 56 -24.25 -8.16 17.44
N SER A 57 -23.77 -8.39 16.22
CA SER A 57 -22.41 -8.81 15.97
C SER A 57 -21.54 -7.55 15.97
N PRO A 58 -20.36 -7.51 16.60
CA PRO A 58 -19.54 -6.30 16.63
C PRO A 58 -19.14 -5.97 15.19
N THR A 59 -19.84 -5.01 14.58
CA THR A 59 -19.64 -4.66 13.19
C THR A 59 -18.29 -3.97 13.04
N LEU A 60 -17.42 -4.56 12.22
CA LEU A 60 -16.16 -4.03 11.67
C LEU A 60 -16.35 -2.74 10.82
N LYS A 61 -17.41 -1.95 11.04
CA LYS A 61 -17.69 -0.66 10.37
C LYS A 61 -16.81 0.49 10.88
N GLY A 62 -15.95 0.26 11.89
CA GLY A 62 -15.16 1.31 12.57
C GLY A 62 -13.67 1.38 12.22
N TYR A 63 -13.13 0.56 11.33
CA TYR A 63 -11.68 0.57 11.04
C TYR A 63 -11.31 1.53 9.90
N VAL A 64 -11.70 2.79 10.07
CA VAL A 64 -10.84 3.93 9.80
C VAL A 64 -10.50 4.46 11.18
N LEU A 65 -9.56 3.80 11.85
CA LEU A 65 -9.09 4.29 13.14
C LEU A 65 -8.35 5.59 12.87
N ASN A 66 -8.90 6.71 13.35
CA ASN A 66 -8.11 7.89 13.70
C ASN A 66 -7.16 7.50 14.85
N ASN A 67 -6.18 6.67 14.55
CA ASN A 67 -4.98 6.55 15.36
C ASN A 67 -4.34 7.95 15.36
N LYS A 68 -3.95 8.49 16.50
CA LYS A 68 -3.26 9.79 16.57
C LYS A 68 -2.00 9.84 15.69
N TYR A 69 -1.42 8.67 15.39
CA TYR A 69 -0.28 8.45 14.50
C TYR A 69 -0.65 8.31 13.01
N MET A 70 -1.94 8.17 12.70
CA MET A 70 -2.52 8.24 11.36
C MET A 70 -3.42 9.46 11.26
N SER A 71 -2.94 10.62 11.72
CA SER A 71 -3.66 11.88 11.53
C SER A 71 -3.55 12.30 10.06
N ASN A 72 -4.68 12.71 9.48
CA ASN A 72 -4.64 13.37 8.19
C ASN A 72 -3.95 14.72 8.39
N GLU A 73 -2.85 14.94 7.68
CA GLU A 73 -2.16 16.22 7.68
C GLU A 73 -3.14 17.28 7.18
N MET A 74 -3.55 18.18 8.06
CA MET A 74 -4.16 19.47 7.68
C MET A 74 -3.06 20.43 7.17
N ASP A 75 -2.05 19.93 6.46
CA ASP A 75 -1.09 20.77 5.78
C ASP A 75 -1.82 21.44 4.62
N THR A 76 -2.20 22.70 4.83
CA THR A 76 -2.93 23.48 3.84
C THR A 76 -1.95 24.06 2.83
N SER A 77 -2.34 24.08 1.56
CA SER A 77 -1.58 24.71 0.49
C SER A 77 -2.50 25.67 -0.24
N GLU A 78 -2.09 26.94 -0.28
CA GLU A 78 -2.83 28.02 -0.91
C GLU A 78 -1.95 28.67 -1.99
N ILE A 79 -2.44 28.75 -3.22
CA ILE A 79 -1.78 29.52 -4.29
C ILE A 79 -2.16 30.99 -4.09
N LEU A 80 -1.20 31.80 -3.64
CA LEU A 80 -1.40 33.24 -3.39
C LEU A 80 -1.37 34.06 -4.68
N SER A 81 -0.52 33.67 -5.63
CA SER A 81 -0.44 34.33 -6.94
C SER A 81 0.21 33.44 -7.98
N GLN A 82 -0.01 33.79 -9.25
CA GLN A 82 0.62 33.16 -10.40
C GLN A 82 1.20 34.22 -11.34
N LYS A 83 2.37 33.93 -11.90
CA LYS A 83 3.06 34.77 -12.87
C LYS A 83 3.41 33.92 -14.09
N ALA A 84 3.08 34.41 -15.28
CA ALA A 84 3.49 33.78 -16.52
C ALA A 84 5.02 33.70 -16.60
N PHE A 85 5.53 32.66 -17.26
CA PHE A 85 6.97 32.58 -17.51
C PHE A 85 7.44 33.78 -18.32
N SER A 86 8.57 34.36 -17.94
CA SER A 86 9.14 35.54 -18.62
C SER A 86 9.68 35.24 -20.01
N GLY A 87 9.80 33.96 -20.39
CA GLY A 87 10.42 33.50 -21.64
C GLY A 87 11.93 33.27 -21.53
N ASN A 88 12.59 33.82 -20.51
CA ASN A 88 14.03 33.69 -20.32
C ASN A 88 14.34 32.50 -19.42
N LYS A 89 14.93 31.44 -20.00
CA LYS A 89 15.44 30.29 -19.24
C LYS A 89 16.64 30.71 -18.38
N PRO A 90 16.86 30.08 -17.20
CA PRO A 90 18.07 30.29 -16.42
C PRO A 90 19.33 30.02 -17.24
N GLN A 91 20.41 30.72 -16.90
CA GLN A 91 21.71 30.52 -17.51
C GLN A 91 22.18 29.07 -17.35
N ILE A 92 22.94 28.58 -18.33
CA ILE A 92 23.57 27.25 -18.24
C ILE A 92 24.83 27.40 -17.39
N MET A 93 24.95 26.55 -16.37
CA MET A 93 26.18 26.50 -15.57
C MET A 93 27.18 25.53 -16.19
N ALA A 94 28.47 25.79 -15.96
CA ALA A 94 29.53 24.91 -16.45
C ALA A 94 29.58 23.60 -15.66
N PHE A 95 29.58 22.49 -16.39
CA PHE A 95 29.85 21.14 -15.89
C PHE A 95 31.17 20.66 -16.52
N LYS A 96 32.00 19.96 -15.75
CA LYS A 96 33.40 19.62 -16.08
C LYS A 96 33.52 18.54 -17.16
N TYR A 97 32.57 17.62 -17.21
CA TYR A 97 32.59 16.45 -18.09
C TYR A 97 31.63 16.61 -19.28
N LYS A 98 31.83 15.78 -20.30
CA LYS A 98 31.07 15.85 -21.56
C LYS A 98 29.76 15.04 -21.55
N LYS A 99 29.56 14.21 -20.52
CA LYS A 99 28.39 13.33 -20.37
C LYS A 99 28.12 13.10 -18.89
N TYR A 100 26.85 12.90 -18.56
CA TYR A 100 26.35 12.67 -17.21
C TYR A 100 25.18 11.69 -17.26
N PRO A 101 24.91 10.96 -16.18
CA PRO A 101 23.76 10.07 -16.13
C PRO A 101 22.46 10.88 -16.08
N HIS A 102 21.46 10.40 -16.80
CA HIS A 102 20.12 10.99 -16.88
C HIS A 102 19.15 9.94 -17.40
N TYR A 103 17.86 10.18 -17.27
CA TYR A 103 16.86 9.23 -17.69
C TYR A 103 17.00 8.84 -19.16
N LYS A 104 16.85 7.54 -19.46
CA LYS A 104 17.07 6.94 -20.80
C LYS A 104 18.46 7.16 -21.40
N SER A 105 19.47 7.57 -20.61
CA SER A 105 20.85 7.62 -21.11
C SER A 105 21.34 6.24 -21.52
N THR A 106 21.93 6.15 -22.71
CA THR A 106 22.59 4.94 -23.22
C THR A 106 24.11 5.00 -23.08
N ASP A 107 24.63 6.05 -22.43
CA ASP A 107 26.06 6.24 -22.26
C ASP A 107 26.66 5.16 -21.34
N THR A 108 27.89 4.76 -21.63
CA THR A 108 28.69 3.89 -20.75
C THR A 108 29.70 4.73 -19.97
N PHE A 109 29.88 4.43 -18.69
CA PHE A 109 30.80 5.17 -17.81
C PHE A 109 31.89 4.25 -17.26
N THR A 110 33.16 4.65 -17.40
CA THR A 110 34.28 3.97 -16.74
C THR A 110 34.23 4.18 -15.23
N GLN A 111 34.93 3.36 -14.44
CA GLN A 111 34.97 3.53 -12.99
C GLN A 111 35.54 4.89 -12.57
N GLU A 112 36.54 5.39 -13.29
CA GLU A 112 37.10 6.72 -13.07
C GLU A 112 36.07 7.82 -13.38
N GLU A 113 35.34 7.72 -14.50
CA GLU A 113 34.27 8.66 -14.84
C GLU A 113 33.18 8.69 -13.76
N LYS A 114 32.75 7.53 -13.25
CA LYS A 114 31.77 7.42 -12.17
C LYS A 114 32.22 8.16 -10.92
N GLN A 115 33.44 7.88 -10.46
CA GLN A 115 34.00 8.52 -9.26
C GLN A 115 34.11 10.04 -9.43
N ASN A 116 34.60 10.46 -10.59
CA ASN A 116 34.75 11.86 -10.96
C ASN A 116 33.42 12.62 -10.99
N ILE A 117 32.38 12.03 -11.58
CA ILE A 117 31.02 12.60 -11.62
C ILE A 117 30.44 12.69 -10.20
N VAL A 118 30.59 11.67 -9.36
CA VAL A 118 30.13 11.69 -7.95
C VAL A 118 30.77 12.85 -7.19
N THR A 119 32.10 13.03 -7.34
CA THR A 119 32.83 14.11 -6.69
C THR A 119 32.37 15.49 -7.15
N GLU A 120 32.27 15.71 -8.46
CA GLU A 120 31.82 17.00 -8.99
C GLU A 120 30.37 17.30 -8.61
N ASN A 121 29.47 16.33 -8.76
CA ASN A 121 28.06 16.48 -8.42
C ASN A 121 27.86 16.84 -6.94
N THR A 122 28.68 16.26 -6.05
CA THR A 122 28.71 16.64 -4.63
C THR A 122 29.14 18.10 -4.44
N GLN A 123 30.19 18.53 -5.14
CA GLN A 123 30.68 19.91 -5.07
C GLN A 123 29.67 20.93 -5.60
N ILE A 124 28.98 20.60 -6.70
CA ILE A 124 27.91 21.44 -7.28
C ILE A 124 26.84 21.73 -6.22
N TRP A 125 26.38 20.72 -5.51
CA TRP A 125 25.39 20.89 -4.44
C TRP A 125 25.90 21.71 -3.26
N GLN A 126 27.13 21.46 -2.81
CA GLN A 126 27.76 22.23 -1.73
C GLN A 126 27.92 23.72 -2.08
N ASN A 127 28.06 24.03 -3.37
CA ASN A 127 28.26 25.39 -3.88
C ASN A 127 26.96 26.12 -4.26
N VAL A 128 25.78 25.54 -4.08
CA VAL A 128 24.51 26.17 -4.49
C VAL A 128 24.35 27.56 -3.87
N ILE A 129 24.48 27.67 -2.54
CA ILE A 129 24.26 28.93 -1.82
C ILE A 129 25.28 30.00 -2.22
N SER A 130 26.56 29.63 -2.33
CA SER A 130 27.62 30.57 -2.73
C SER A 130 27.44 31.02 -4.18
N SER A 131 27.02 30.13 -5.08
CA SER A 131 26.77 30.45 -6.50
C SER A 131 25.54 31.35 -6.68
N ILE A 132 24.49 31.18 -5.86
CA ILE A 132 23.33 32.08 -5.85
C ILE A 132 23.77 33.48 -5.42
N LYS A 133 24.55 33.59 -4.34
CA LYS A 133 25.09 34.87 -3.86
C LYS A 133 26.00 35.55 -4.88
N ALA A 134 26.78 34.77 -5.63
CA ALA A 134 27.67 35.27 -6.67
C ALA A 134 26.97 35.57 -8.01
N GLY A 135 25.69 35.22 -8.17
CA GLY A 135 24.96 35.39 -9.43
C GLY A 135 25.36 34.41 -10.54
N THR A 136 26.11 33.35 -10.21
CA THR A 136 26.60 32.34 -11.17
C THR A 136 25.75 31.06 -11.19
N PHE A 137 24.77 30.96 -10.28
CA PHE A 137 23.86 29.81 -10.23
C PHE A 137 23.01 29.70 -11.51
N GLY A 138 22.79 28.48 -11.96
CA GLY A 138 22.10 28.18 -13.21
C GLY A 138 21.69 26.72 -13.32
N ARG A 139 21.24 26.32 -14.51
CA ARG A 139 20.77 24.97 -14.81
C ARG A 139 21.85 24.14 -15.48
N MET A 140 21.75 22.83 -15.31
CA MET A 140 22.52 21.88 -16.12
C MET A 140 22.14 22.02 -17.60
N ASP A 141 23.13 21.87 -18.48
CA ASP A 141 22.93 21.93 -19.93
C ASP A 141 21.95 20.83 -20.39
N PRO A 142 20.91 21.15 -21.20
CA PRO A 142 20.06 20.15 -21.83
C PRO A 142 20.82 19.08 -22.61
N ALA A 143 21.94 19.43 -23.26
CA ALA A 143 22.78 18.50 -24.00
C ALA A 143 23.46 17.46 -23.10
N LEU A 144 23.57 17.74 -21.79
CA LEU A 144 24.07 16.82 -20.78
C LEU A 144 22.94 16.09 -20.03
N GLY A 145 21.68 16.29 -20.44
CA GLY A 145 20.51 15.67 -19.81
C GLY A 145 19.91 16.46 -18.65
N GLY A 146 20.21 17.75 -18.52
CA GLY A 146 19.69 18.59 -17.44
C GLY A 146 18.15 18.69 -17.37
N GLU A 147 17.47 18.59 -18.52
CA GLU A 147 15.99 18.61 -18.59
C GLU A 147 15.36 17.20 -18.51
N MET A 148 16.19 16.15 -18.37
CA MET A 148 15.78 14.74 -18.30
C MET A 148 16.04 14.11 -16.92
N GLN A 149 16.26 14.93 -15.89
CA GLN A 149 16.40 14.46 -14.52
C GLN A 149 15.04 14.06 -13.93
N PHE A 150 15.03 13.15 -12.95
CA PHE A 150 13.82 12.61 -12.32
C PHE A 150 12.85 11.98 -13.34
N GLU A 151 13.37 11.13 -14.24
CA GLU A 151 12.64 10.47 -15.33
C GLU A 151 11.71 11.37 -16.16
N ALA A 152 12.08 12.64 -16.31
CA ALA A 152 11.37 13.59 -17.17
C ALA A 152 11.78 13.42 -18.64
N GLU A 153 10.85 13.68 -19.56
CA GLU A 153 11.17 13.78 -20.99
C GLU A 153 11.57 15.20 -21.40
N SER A 154 11.08 16.21 -20.68
CA SER A 154 11.43 17.61 -20.84
C SER A 154 10.93 18.43 -19.64
N VAL A 155 11.32 19.71 -19.59
CA VAL A 155 10.79 20.69 -18.64
C VAL A 155 9.71 21.53 -19.31
N ASN A 156 8.53 21.64 -18.70
CA ASN A 156 7.48 22.54 -19.16
C ASN A 156 7.79 23.99 -18.75
N TRP A 157 8.68 24.65 -19.50
CA TRP A 157 9.08 26.04 -19.25
C TRP A 157 7.93 27.03 -19.35
N SER A 158 6.86 26.73 -20.09
CA SER A 158 5.71 27.64 -20.25
C SER A 158 4.81 27.74 -19.02
N ALA A 159 4.95 26.82 -18.07
CA ALA A 159 4.11 26.78 -16.88
C ALA A 159 4.27 28.04 -16.02
N PRO A 160 3.21 28.51 -15.35
CA PRO A 160 3.30 29.66 -14.47
C PRO A 160 4.21 29.37 -13.27
N ARG A 161 4.87 30.43 -12.79
CA ARG A 161 5.54 30.45 -11.49
C ARG A 161 4.53 30.91 -10.45
N LEU A 162 4.52 30.22 -9.33
CA LEU A 162 3.54 30.38 -8.28
C LEU A 162 4.19 30.98 -7.04
N LYS A 163 3.39 31.74 -6.31
CA LYS A 163 3.60 31.99 -4.89
C LYS A 163 2.65 31.10 -4.10
N VAL A 164 3.17 30.25 -3.23
CA VAL A 164 2.43 29.25 -2.45
C VAL A 164 2.62 29.52 -0.96
N ARG A 165 1.54 29.54 -0.20
CA ARG A 165 1.56 29.47 1.26
C ARG A 165 1.32 28.03 1.68
N TYR A 166 2.25 27.49 2.46
CA TYR A 166 2.17 26.12 2.96
C TYR A 166 2.07 26.13 4.49
N GLY A 167 1.00 25.54 5.03
CA GLY A 167 0.83 25.34 6.46
C GLY A 167 1.60 24.12 6.93
N VAL A 168 2.40 24.30 7.98
CA VAL A 168 3.07 23.23 8.71
C VAL A 168 2.30 23.00 9.99
N ASN A 169 1.67 21.82 10.10
CA ASN A 169 1.03 21.39 11.33
C ASN A 169 1.96 20.47 12.14
N PRO A 170 2.49 20.92 13.29
CA PRO A 170 3.49 20.18 14.04
C PRO A 170 2.98 18.95 14.80
N VAL A 171 1.76 18.46 14.55
CA VAL A 171 1.30 17.17 15.12
C VAL A 171 1.97 15.93 14.49
N LEU A 172 2.68 16.12 13.39
CA LEU A 172 3.40 15.10 12.63
C LEU A 172 4.74 15.68 12.17
N TYR A 173 5.79 14.86 12.17
CA TYR A 173 7.11 15.23 11.63
C TYR A 173 7.47 14.40 10.41
N GLY A 174 8.55 14.78 9.73
CA GLY A 174 9.00 14.15 8.49
C GLY A 174 8.90 15.09 7.30
N MET A 175 8.93 14.52 6.10
CA MET A 175 8.98 15.30 4.87
C MET A 175 7.60 15.49 4.27
N ARG A 176 7.40 16.55 3.48
CA ARG A 176 6.21 16.78 2.64
C ARG A 176 6.54 17.49 1.33
N LEU A 177 6.08 16.95 0.19
CA LEU A 177 6.19 17.65 -1.09
C LEU A 177 5.26 18.88 -1.08
N VAL A 178 5.82 20.06 -1.36
CA VAL A 178 5.08 21.33 -1.37
C VAL A 178 4.92 21.87 -2.79
N ALA A 179 6.02 21.87 -3.55
CA ALA A 179 6.07 22.50 -4.86
C ALA A 179 7.18 21.88 -5.72
N TYR A 180 7.42 22.46 -6.89
CA TYR A 180 8.47 22.06 -7.82
C TYR A 180 9.46 23.21 -8.05
N ASN A 181 10.75 22.91 -8.03
CA ASN A 181 11.80 23.83 -8.48
C ASN A 181 12.08 23.58 -9.97
N PHE A 182 11.96 24.61 -10.80
CA PHE A 182 12.43 24.55 -12.18
C PHE A 182 13.97 24.54 -12.21
N PRO A 183 14.62 23.77 -13.10
CA PRO A 183 16.07 23.66 -13.11
C PRO A 183 16.76 25.01 -13.26
N GLY A 184 17.66 25.32 -12.34
CA GLY A 184 18.44 26.55 -12.28
C GLY A 184 17.66 27.79 -11.85
N GLU A 185 16.36 27.67 -11.51
CA GLU A 185 15.63 28.79 -10.92
C GLU A 185 15.89 28.87 -9.41
N VAL A 186 16.10 30.11 -8.94
CA VAL A 186 16.12 30.43 -7.52
C VAL A 186 14.69 30.67 -7.07
N PHE A 187 14.29 30.00 -6.00
CA PHE A 187 13.03 30.27 -5.31
C PHE A 187 13.32 30.82 -3.92
N THR A 188 12.34 31.54 -3.39
CA THR A 188 12.45 32.19 -2.09
C THR A 188 11.52 31.51 -1.10
N ILE A 189 11.98 31.31 0.13
CA ILE A 189 11.17 30.86 1.25
C ILE A 189 11.11 32.01 2.26
N THR A 190 9.92 32.48 2.58
CA THR A 190 9.70 33.52 3.59
C THR A 190 9.16 32.89 4.87
N VAL A 191 9.84 33.15 5.98
CA VAL A 191 9.40 32.74 7.31
C VAL A 191 8.58 33.88 7.94
N PRO A 192 7.33 33.63 8.39
CA PRO A 192 6.49 34.65 8.99
C PRO A 192 7.15 35.39 10.14
N ALA A 193 6.73 36.63 10.35
CA ALA A 193 7.12 37.40 11.52
C ALA A 193 6.67 36.66 12.80
N GLY A 194 7.55 36.59 13.80
CA GLY A 194 7.27 35.92 15.07
C GLY A 194 7.57 34.42 15.12
N THR A 195 7.68 33.73 13.98
CA THR A 195 8.05 32.30 13.97
C THR A 195 9.55 32.13 14.23
N ASN A 196 9.94 31.41 15.28
CA ASN A 196 11.34 31.03 15.49
C ASN A 196 11.55 29.61 14.97
N ILE A 197 12.23 29.47 13.83
CA ILE A 197 12.49 28.15 13.22
C ILE A 197 13.70 27.43 13.82
N GLN A 198 14.34 28.04 14.81
CA GLN A 198 15.51 27.51 15.51
C GLN A 198 16.63 27.11 14.51
N ASN A 199 17.56 26.25 14.92
CA ASN A 199 18.65 25.77 14.06
C ASN A 199 18.49 24.27 13.82
N GLY A 200 17.95 23.89 12.66
CA GLY A 200 17.89 22.50 12.22
C GLY A 200 16.53 21.78 12.25
N PRO A 201 15.52 22.15 13.07
CA PRO A 201 14.24 21.45 13.08
C PRO A 201 13.45 21.53 11.77
N VAL A 202 13.64 22.60 10.99
CA VAL A 202 13.03 22.76 9.67
C VAL A 202 14.11 22.71 8.60
N LYS A 203 13.93 21.84 7.62
CA LYS A 203 14.84 21.62 6.50
C LYS A 203 14.06 21.65 5.20
N ILE A 204 14.76 21.93 4.10
CA ILE A 204 14.22 21.89 2.75
C ILE A 204 15.01 20.87 1.96
N CYS A 205 14.33 19.85 1.44
CA CYS A 205 14.95 18.94 0.52
C CYS A 205 14.49 19.23 -0.92
N ILE A 206 15.42 19.40 -1.85
CA ILE A 206 15.11 19.59 -3.27
C ILE A 206 15.56 18.34 -4.02
N GLY A 207 14.66 17.71 -4.77
CA GLY A 207 14.94 16.50 -5.55
C GLY A 207 13.82 15.47 -5.45
N LYS A 208 14.18 14.18 -5.39
CA LYS A 208 13.30 13.06 -5.03
C LYS A 208 13.76 12.50 -3.69
N CYS A 209 13.32 13.15 -2.62
CA CYS A 209 13.88 12.96 -1.28
C CYS A 209 13.25 11.77 -0.53
N ASN A 210 14.05 11.08 0.28
CA ASN A 210 13.60 10.12 1.31
C ASN A 210 13.98 10.63 2.72
N SER A 211 13.51 9.97 3.78
CA SER A 211 13.65 10.44 5.16
C SER A 211 15.05 10.25 5.77
N GLU A 212 16.02 9.70 5.04
CA GLU A 212 17.38 9.51 5.51
C GLU A 212 18.40 9.88 4.44
N VAL A 213 19.12 10.98 4.66
CA VAL A 213 20.04 11.58 3.69
C VAL A 213 21.12 10.61 3.22
N ALA A 214 21.63 9.75 4.11
CA ALA A 214 22.64 8.75 3.77
C ALA A 214 22.15 7.78 2.67
N PHE A 215 20.85 7.55 2.60
CA PHE A 215 20.20 6.65 1.64
C PHE A 215 19.62 7.36 0.41
N GLN A 216 19.93 8.65 0.18
CA GLN A 216 19.52 9.38 -1.02
C GLN A 216 20.55 9.30 -2.16
N TYR A 217 21.84 9.23 -1.85
CA TYR A 217 22.93 9.47 -2.81
C TYR A 217 23.62 8.20 -3.32
N LEU A 218 23.85 8.06 -4.61
CA LEU A 218 24.66 6.98 -5.15
C LEU A 218 26.15 7.29 -5.01
N ASP A 219 26.93 6.27 -4.68
CA ASP A 219 28.38 6.30 -4.85
C ASP A 219 28.78 5.69 -6.21
N ALA A 220 30.08 5.57 -6.45
CA ALA A 220 30.58 4.98 -7.70
C ALA A 220 30.25 3.48 -7.84
N SER A 221 30.02 2.76 -6.73
CA SER A 221 29.68 1.34 -6.73
C SER A 221 28.22 1.09 -7.09
N SER A 222 27.34 2.00 -6.67
CA SER A 222 25.90 1.98 -6.93
C SER A 222 25.48 2.88 -8.10
N PHE A 223 26.45 3.33 -8.91
CA PHE A 223 26.21 4.26 -9.99
C PHE A 223 25.20 3.72 -11.01
N ASN A 224 24.17 4.51 -11.32
CA ASN A 224 23.14 4.18 -12.29
C ASN A 224 23.16 5.23 -13.42
N ASN A 225 23.09 4.77 -14.67
CA ASN A 225 23.14 5.66 -15.84
C ASN A 225 21.87 6.51 -16.00
N GLN A 226 20.79 6.18 -15.28
CA GLN A 226 19.47 6.80 -15.42
C GLN A 226 19.20 7.97 -14.45
N ARG A 227 20.13 8.28 -13.53
CA ARG A 227 20.01 9.45 -12.63
C ARG A 227 21.35 9.99 -12.17
N MET A 228 21.39 11.28 -11.82
CA MET A 228 22.55 11.88 -11.14
C MET A 228 22.82 11.17 -9.80
N PRO A 229 24.10 10.92 -9.43
CA PRO A 229 24.41 10.23 -8.19
C PRO A 229 23.82 10.95 -6.96
N LYS A 230 23.88 12.27 -6.96
CA LYS A 230 23.24 13.16 -6.01
C LYS A 230 22.23 14.01 -6.79
N ASP A 231 21.02 13.50 -6.95
CA ASP A 231 19.89 14.23 -7.56
C ASP A 231 19.06 15.01 -6.53
N SER A 232 19.31 14.79 -5.25
CA SER A 232 18.59 15.40 -4.14
C SER A 232 19.55 16.06 -3.17
N TYR A 233 19.11 17.09 -2.45
CA TYR A 233 19.92 17.77 -1.45
C TYR A 233 19.09 18.42 -0.36
N VAL A 234 19.58 18.36 0.88
CA VAL A 234 18.95 18.94 2.06
C VAL A 234 19.64 20.23 2.47
N PHE A 235 18.86 21.30 2.57
CA PHE A 235 19.23 22.59 3.13
C PHE A 235 18.63 22.72 4.52
N TYR A 236 19.46 22.98 5.53
CA TYR A 236 18.99 23.25 6.89
C TYR A 236 18.56 24.71 6.95
N LEU A 237 17.34 24.98 7.44
CA LEU A 237 16.89 26.34 7.68
C LEU A 237 17.26 26.72 9.11
N ASN A 238 18.25 27.61 9.26
CA ASN A 238 18.68 28.10 10.56
C ASN A 238 18.25 29.56 10.73
N GLN A 239 17.76 29.89 11.92
CA GLN A 239 17.31 31.24 12.25
C GLN A 239 18.37 32.32 11.94
N ILE A 240 19.66 31.99 12.10
CA ILE A 240 20.79 32.90 11.82
C ILE A 240 21.02 33.20 10.34
N ASP A 241 20.53 32.33 9.44
CA ASP A 241 20.74 32.42 8.00
C ASP A 241 19.64 33.24 7.29
N LEU A 242 18.63 33.72 8.02
CA LEU A 242 17.57 34.58 7.51
C LEU A 242 18.10 35.97 7.16
N ASP A 243 17.74 36.46 5.97
CA ASP A 243 18.03 37.85 5.61
C ASP A 243 17.11 38.87 6.34
N ALA A 244 17.28 40.15 6.05
CA ALA A 244 16.49 41.23 6.65
C ALA A 244 14.97 41.12 6.39
N ASN A 245 14.57 40.41 5.34
CA ASN A 245 13.17 40.14 5.01
C ASN A 245 12.68 38.78 5.56
N ARG A 246 13.52 38.12 6.37
CA ARG A 246 13.30 36.76 6.86
C ARG A 246 13.15 35.74 5.73
N GLN A 247 14.05 35.80 4.76
CA GLN A 247 14.02 34.94 3.58
C GLN A 247 15.24 34.04 3.43
N TYR A 248 15.02 32.88 2.83
CA TYR A 248 16.03 32.02 2.24
C TYR A 248 15.92 32.03 0.71
N LYS A 249 17.06 31.94 0.03
CA LYS A 249 17.14 31.80 -1.43
C LYS A 249 17.83 30.49 -1.77
N LEU A 250 17.08 29.57 -2.36
CA LEU A 250 17.51 28.20 -2.66
C LEU A 250 17.23 27.87 -4.12
N GLY A 251 17.81 26.79 -4.64
CA GLY A 251 17.55 26.31 -6.00
C GLY A 251 18.24 24.98 -6.27
N SER A 252 17.88 24.33 -7.38
CA SER A 252 18.54 23.12 -7.86
C SER A 252 18.94 23.27 -9.34
N PRO A 253 20.17 22.93 -9.74
CA PRO A 253 20.56 22.95 -11.15
C PRO A 253 19.82 21.89 -11.98
N PHE A 254 19.24 20.89 -11.31
CA PHE A 254 18.49 19.77 -11.89
C PHE A 254 16.96 19.96 -11.76
N GLY A 255 16.52 20.96 -11.00
CA GLY A 255 15.13 21.08 -10.55
C GLY A 255 14.79 20.04 -9.49
N GLY A 256 13.50 19.70 -9.36
CA GLY A 256 13.01 18.61 -8.52
C GLY A 256 11.87 19.02 -7.59
N GLY A 257 11.34 18.06 -6.83
CA GLY A 257 10.33 18.35 -5.81
C GLY A 257 10.94 19.15 -4.66
N ILE A 258 10.21 20.14 -4.15
CA ILE A 258 10.58 20.91 -2.95
C ILE A 258 9.82 20.29 -1.79
N PHE A 259 10.56 19.65 -0.88
CA PHE A 259 10.02 19.03 0.32
C PHE A 259 10.32 19.89 1.54
N VAL A 260 9.31 20.17 2.37
CA VAL A 260 9.50 20.64 3.73
C VAL A 260 9.75 19.43 4.61
N TRP A 261 10.86 19.41 5.33
CA TRP A 261 11.25 18.33 6.24
C TRP A 261 11.38 18.85 7.66
N THR A 262 10.56 18.32 8.56
CA THR A 262 10.56 18.65 9.98
C THR A 262 11.10 17.52 10.84
N SER A 263 11.84 17.84 11.91
CA SER A 263 12.25 16.88 12.95
C SER A 263 11.19 16.72 14.04
N GLU A 264 11.36 15.74 14.93
CA GLU A 264 10.48 15.58 16.10
C GLU A 264 10.50 16.78 17.06
N ASP A 265 11.53 17.64 17.00
CA ASP A 265 11.64 18.83 17.85
C ASP A 265 10.54 19.86 17.61
N ILE A 266 9.83 19.77 16.47
CA ILE A 266 8.72 20.67 16.18
C ILE A 266 7.42 20.26 16.88
N LEU A 267 7.33 19.05 17.46
CA LEU A 267 6.04 18.46 17.84
C LEU A 267 5.22 19.31 18.83
N ASP A 268 5.90 20.16 19.61
CA ASP A 268 5.27 21.06 20.60
C ASP A 268 5.13 22.51 20.10
N TRP A 269 5.39 22.79 18.82
CA TRP A 269 5.30 24.15 18.26
C TRP A 269 3.86 24.49 17.87
N ASP A 270 3.55 25.79 17.90
CA ASP A 270 2.32 26.30 17.28
C ASP A 270 2.38 26.11 15.76
N PRO A 271 1.24 25.81 15.10
CA PRO A 271 1.17 25.79 13.63
C PRO A 271 1.66 27.09 13.01
N PHE A 272 2.44 26.97 11.94
CA PHE A 272 3.00 28.12 11.22
C PHE A 272 2.91 27.89 9.71
N TYR A 273 3.16 28.94 8.95
CA TYR A 273 3.19 28.87 7.49
C TYR A 273 4.59 29.16 6.96
N LEU A 274 4.91 28.65 5.79
CA LEU A 274 6.04 29.08 4.97
C LEU A 274 5.50 29.57 3.64
N GLU A 275 5.98 30.72 3.15
CA GLU A 275 5.64 31.20 1.81
C GLU A 275 6.76 30.91 0.82
N PHE A 276 6.45 30.18 -0.23
CA PHE A 276 7.34 29.83 -1.34
C PHE A 276 7.03 30.73 -2.52
N ASP A 277 8.03 31.38 -3.10
CA ASP A 277 7.87 32.22 -4.28
C ASP A 277 8.81 31.76 -5.41
N ASN A 278 8.36 31.92 -6.66
CA ASN A 278 9.02 31.43 -7.86
C ASN A 278 9.12 29.90 -7.93
N VAL A 279 8.03 29.19 -7.66
CA VAL A 279 7.95 27.72 -7.72
C VAL A 279 6.92 27.23 -8.74
N GLY A 280 7.05 25.99 -9.22
CA GLY A 280 6.02 25.32 -10.03
C GLY A 280 5.07 24.48 -9.17
N GLN A 281 3.88 24.19 -9.69
CA GLN A 281 2.98 23.24 -9.03
C GLN A 281 3.52 21.81 -9.18
N ALA A 282 3.47 21.03 -8.09
CA ALA A 282 3.74 19.59 -8.13
C ALA A 282 2.40 18.80 -8.20
N PRO A 283 2.36 17.67 -8.91
CA PRO A 283 1.19 16.79 -8.92
C PRO A 283 1.11 16.00 -7.62
N ILE A 284 0.16 16.35 -6.76
CA ILE A 284 -0.03 15.76 -5.43
C ILE A 284 -1.47 15.27 -5.29
N ILE A 285 -1.67 14.04 -4.84
CA ILE A 285 -2.98 13.52 -4.43
C ILE A 285 -3.01 13.51 -2.90
N ASN A 286 -3.82 14.36 -2.29
CA ASN A 286 -4.01 14.44 -0.85
C ASN A 286 -5.32 13.78 -0.41
N TYR A 287 -5.22 12.90 0.59
CA TYR A 287 -6.36 12.17 1.14
C TYR A 287 -7.45 13.09 1.71
N GLY A 288 -8.69 12.89 1.28
CA GLY A 288 -9.86 13.68 1.67
C GLY A 288 -9.91 15.09 1.07
N VAL A 289 -8.91 15.49 0.26
CA VAL A 289 -8.80 16.85 -0.30
C VAL A 289 -8.86 16.83 -1.82
N THR A 290 -8.03 16.00 -2.47
CA THR A 290 -7.98 15.96 -3.94
C THR A 290 -9.15 15.15 -4.49
N THR A 291 -10.11 15.85 -5.06
CA THR A 291 -11.23 15.25 -5.80
C THR A 291 -10.81 14.82 -7.20
N ASN A 292 -11.58 13.91 -7.81
CA ASN A 292 -11.36 13.52 -9.20
C ASN A 292 -11.47 14.69 -10.19
N GLU A 293 -12.30 15.70 -9.91
CA GLU A 293 -12.42 16.88 -10.76
C GLU A 293 -11.17 17.76 -10.70
N GLN A 294 -10.68 18.07 -9.49
CA GLN A 294 -9.42 18.81 -9.32
C GLN A 294 -8.25 18.06 -9.96
N TRP A 295 -8.25 16.73 -9.86
CA TRP A 295 -7.18 15.89 -10.37
C TRP A 295 -7.03 15.97 -11.90
N LYS A 296 -8.13 16.13 -12.66
CA LYS A 296 -8.07 16.27 -14.13
C LYS A 296 -7.11 17.37 -14.59
N THR A 297 -7.02 18.45 -13.80
CA THR A 297 -6.09 19.56 -14.05
C THR A 297 -4.74 19.32 -13.37
N LEU A 298 -4.75 18.98 -12.07
CA LEU A 298 -3.55 18.88 -11.24
C LEU A 298 -2.57 17.81 -11.72
N LYS A 299 -3.06 16.72 -12.32
CA LYS A 299 -2.19 15.66 -12.86
C LYS A 299 -1.19 16.19 -13.90
N ASN A 300 -1.53 17.27 -14.60
CA ASN A 300 -0.69 17.88 -15.64
C ASN A 300 0.25 18.98 -15.12
N ALA A 301 0.31 19.21 -13.80
CA ALA A 301 1.21 20.18 -13.18
C ALA A 301 2.66 20.02 -13.66
N PRO A 302 3.48 21.08 -13.71
CA PRO A 302 4.83 21.03 -14.32
C PRO A 302 5.83 20.16 -13.54
N GLY A 303 5.56 19.83 -12.28
CA GLY A 303 6.45 19.03 -11.46
C GLY A 303 6.84 17.69 -12.07
N THR A 304 8.12 17.35 -11.95
CA THR A 304 8.67 16.04 -12.36
C THR A 304 8.61 15.03 -11.23
N VAL A 305 8.57 15.47 -9.97
CA VAL A 305 8.34 14.63 -8.78
C VAL A 305 6.91 14.80 -8.29
N SER A 306 6.31 13.69 -7.87
CA SER A 306 4.91 13.57 -7.45
C SER A 306 4.78 12.90 -6.10
N GLU A 307 3.62 13.07 -5.48
CA GLU A 307 3.31 12.46 -4.20
C GLU A 307 1.84 12.04 -4.10
N ILE A 308 1.58 10.82 -3.61
CA ILE A 308 0.28 10.47 -3.01
C ILE A 308 0.47 10.53 -1.51
N ARG A 309 -0.37 11.30 -0.84
CA ARG A 309 -0.30 11.53 0.60
C ARG A 309 -1.58 11.06 1.27
N THR A 310 -1.41 10.18 2.24
CA THR A 310 -2.49 9.69 3.08
C THR A 310 -2.03 9.68 4.54
N PRO A 311 -2.95 9.60 5.50
CA PRO A 311 -2.55 9.35 6.88
C PRO A 311 -1.75 8.04 6.98
N GLY A 312 -0.54 8.12 7.53
CA GLY A 312 0.35 6.97 7.78
C GLY A 312 1.27 6.54 6.63
N VAL A 313 0.94 6.87 5.37
CA VAL A 313 1.79 6.52 4.21
C VAL A 313 1.84 7.62 3.15
N ARG A 314 3.02 7.79 2.57
CA ARG A 314 3.33 8.70 1.48
C ARG A 314 4.01 7.92 0.36
N VAL A 315 3.63 8.20 -0.88
CA VAL A 315 4.17 7.53 -2.05
C VAL A 315 4.81 8.57 -2.94
N VAL A 316 6.15 8.58 -2.97
CA VAL A 316 6.95 9.52 -3.74
C VAL A 316 7.42 8.84 -5.01
N SER A 317 7.12 9.43 -6.16
CA SER A 317 7.52 8.87 -7.46
C SER A 317 7.75 9.95 -8.50
N THR A 318 8.33 9.57 -9.64
CA THR A 318 8.29 10.42 -10.82
C THR A 318 6.86 10.62 -11.30
N SER A 319 6.52 11.86 -11.65
CA SER A 319 5.19 12.29 -12.07
C SER A 319 4.65 11.59 -13.31
N ARG A 320 5.50 10.95 -14.13
CA ARG A 320 5.05 10.15 -15.28
C ARG A 320 4.05 9.06 -14.91
N ASN A 321 4.19 8.48 -13.71
CA ASN A 321 3.30 7.41 -13.25
C ASN A 321 1.99 7.98 -12.70
N ILE A 322 2.07 9.00 -11.86
CA ILE A 322 0.88 9.62 -11.27
C ILE A 322 -0.01 10.27 -12.34
N ARG A 323 0.56 10.86 -13.41
CA ARG A 323 -0.19 11.51 -14.52
C ARG A 323 -1.25 10.60 -15.16
N ASN A 324 -1.06 9.28 -15.07
CA ASN A 324 -1.97 8.26 -15.62
C ASN A 324 -3.05 7.81 -14.62
N VAL A 325 -3.09 8.37 -13.41
CA VAL A 325 -4.16 8.14 -12.45
C VAL A 325 -5.45 8.73 -13.01
N GLU A 326 -6.46 7.89 -13.19
CA GLU A 326 -7.80 8.30 -13.64
C GLU A 326 -8.74 8.61 -12.48
N ASP A 327 -8.55 7.94 -11.34
CA ASP A 327 -9.42 7.99 -10.16
C ASP A 327 -8.56 8.23 -8.91
N ALA A 328 -8.30 9.50 -8.61
CA ALA A 328 -7.49 9.93 -7.47
C ALA A 328 -8.16 9.61 -6.13
N GLU A 329 -9.50 9.65 -6.06
CA GLU A 329 -10.28 9.31 -4.87
C GLU A 329 -10.18 7.82 -4.53
N PHE A 330 -10.18 6.97 -5.54
CA PHE A 330 -9.91 5.55 -5.35
C PHE A 330 -8.47 5.31 -4.87
N VAL A 331 -7.47 5.90 -5.55
CA VAL A 331 -6.05 5.66 -5.25
C VAL A 331 -5.68 6.07 -3.83
N GLN A 332 -6.11 7.26 -3.38
CA GLN A 332 -5.86 7.71 -2.01
C GLN A 332 -6.54 6.80 -0.97
N ASN A 333 -7.75 6.31 -1.24
CA ASN A 333 -8.47 5.42 -0.34
C ASN A 333 -7.81 4.04 -0.25
N TRP A 334 -7.29 3.53 -1.37
CA TRP A 334 -6.58 2.26 -1.38
C TRP A 334 -5.31 2.31 -0.53
N TRP A 335 -4.51 3.36 -0.67
CA TRP A 335 -3.28 3.54 0.12
C TRP A 335 -3.58 3.76 1.60
N HIS A 336 -4.61 4.54 1.92
CA HIS A 336 -5.02 4.71 3.31
C HIS A 336 -5.48 3.39 3.94
N LYS A 337 -6.24 2.56 3.19
CA LYS A 337 -6.67 1.23 3.65
C LYS A 337 -5.52 0.24 3.78
N SER A 338 -4.53 0.29 2.88
CA SER A 338 -3.38 -0.62 2.91
C SER A 338 -2.57 -0.44 4.18
N ILE A 339 -2.25 0.81 4.55
CA ILE A 339 -1.55 1.08 5.81
C ILE A 339 -2.44 0.81 7.03
N SER A 340 -3.70 1.24 7.00
CA SER A 340 -4.62 1.07 8.13
C SER A 340 -4.83 -0.39 8.53
N SER A 341 -4.84 -1.31 7.54
CA SER A 341 -5.01 -2.75 7.78
C SER A 341 -3.87 -3.32 8.61
N SER A 342 -2.64 -2.83 8.40
CA SER A 342 -1.44 -3.32 9.09
C SER A 342 -1.15 -2.55 10.37
N SER A 343 -1.37 -1.23 10.38
CA SER A 343 -1.22 -0.40 11.59
C SER A 343 -2.22 -0.75 12.69
N TYR A 344 -3.35 -1.38 12.37
CA TYR A 344 -4.25 -1.94 13.38
C TYR A 344 -3.63 -3.11 14.15
N LEU A 345 -2.71 -3.85 13.52
CA LEU A 345 -2.13 -5.08 14.05
C LEU A 345 -0.85 -4.80 14.85
N GLY A 346 -0.14 -3.74 14.51
CA GLY A 346 1.09 -3.31 15.17
C GLY A 346 0.86 -2.23 16.23
N GLU A 347 1.61 -2.28 17.33
CA GLU A 347 1.70 -1.17 18.29
C GLU A 347 2.74 -0.14 17.80
N THR A 348 2.42 0.64 16.77
CA THR A 348 3.33 1.70 16.28
C THR A 348 3.02 3.05 16.90
N TYR A 349 4.03 3.72 17.45
CA TYR A 349 3.89 5.01 18.15
C TYR A 349 4.55 6.18 17.43
N THR A 350 4.98 6.00 16.18
CA THR A 350 5.61 7.09 15.42
C THR A 350 4.57 7.95 14.73
N THR A 351 4.71 9.26 14.89
CA THR A 351 3.96 10.29 14.17
C THR A 351 4.58 10.59 12.79
N MET A 352 5.57 9.82 12.35
CA MET A 352 6.13 9.94 11.02
C MET A 352 5.40 9.00 10.05
N PRO A 353 4.87 9.48 8.92
CA PRO A 353 4.33 8.63 7.87
C PRO A 353 5.42 7.85 7.12
N ILE A 354 5.14 6.61 6.73
CA ILE A 354 6.08 5.77 5.96
C ILE A 354 6.24 6.36 4.57
N THR A 355 7.49 6.55 4.13
CA THR A 355 7.78 7.04 2.78
C THR A 355 8.13 5.87 1.85
N LEU A 356 7.27 5.59 0.88
CA LEU A 356 7.58 4.69 -0.22
C LEU A 356 8.17 5.50 -1.37
N ILE A 357 9.47 5.35 -1.64
CA ILE A 357 10.16 6.09 -2.70
C ILE A 357 10.46 5.19 -3.90
N PHE A 358 9.93 5.58 -5.06
CA PHE A 358 10.20 4.94 -6.34
C PHE A 358 11.39 5.59 -7.03
N ASP A 359 12.57 4.97 -6.89
CA ASP A 359 13.85 5.50 -7.38
C ASP A 359 14.79 4.42 -7.92
N GLU A 360 15.74 4.84 -8.76
CA GLU A 360 16.76 3.98 -9.36
C GLU A 360 17.82 3.50 -8.32
N ARG A 361 17.87 4.09 -7.12
CA ARG A 361 18.64 3.55 -6.00
C ARG A 361 17.85 2.47 -5.27
N ILE A 362 18.40 1.27 -5.29
CA ILE A 362 18.00 0.13 -4.48
C ILE A 362 19.29 -0.44 -3.88
N ASP A 363 19.47 -0.33 -2.57
CA ASP A 363 20.73 -0.76 -1.93
C ASP A 363 20.83 -2.28 -1.81
N VAL A 364 19.70 -2.97 -1.60
CA VAL A 364 19.65 -4.42 -1.39
C VAL A 364 18.47 -5.03 -2.13
N GLY A 365 18.71 -6.18 -2.78
CA GLY A 365 17.63 -6.98 -3.38
C GLY A 365 16.91 -6.29 -4.54
N ALA A 366 15.61 -6.58 -4.68
CA ALA A 366 14.75 -5.95 -5.69
C ALA A 366 14.07 -4.68 -5.16
N ALA A 367 13.97 -4.56 -3.84
CA ALA A 367 13.44 -3.47 -3.04
C ALA A 367 13.94 -3.66 -1.60
N ASP A 368 13.91 -2.61 -0.79
CA ASP A 368 14.36 -2.67 0.60
C ASP A 368 13.56 -1.73 1.52
N SER A 369 13.43 -2.12 2.79
CA SER A 369 12.71 -1.40 3.83
C SER A 369 13.60 -1.04 4.99
N TYR A 370 13.81 0.26 5.17
CA TYR A 370 14.57 0.81 6.28
C TYR A 370 13.63 1.06 7.45
N VAL A 371 13.23 -0.01 8.13
CA VAL A 371 12.26 0.02 9.23
C VAL A 371 12.63 1.07 10.30
N GLY A 372 13.92 1.25 10.61
CA GLY A 372 14.37 2.26 11.59
C GLY A 372 14.28 3.72 11.11
N SER A 373 14.21 3.94 9.81
CA SER A 373 14.16 5.28 9.18
C SER A 373 12.82 5.59 8.51
N TRP A 374 11.85 4.67 8.61
CA TRP A 374 10.47 4.84 8.17
C TRP A 374 10.30 5.12 6.66
N PHE A 375 11.10 4.44 5.83
CA PHE A 375 10.96 4.49 4.37
C PHE A 375 11.36 3.18 3.68
N SER A 376 10.89 3.01 2.45
CA SER A 376 11.29 1.90 1.57
C SER A 376 11.81 2.42 0.24
N GLN A 377 12.84 1.79 -0.30
CA GLN A 377 13.33 1.99 -1.66
C GLN A 377 12.67 0.98 -2.60
N LEU A 378 12.04 1.47 -3.67
CA LEU A 378 11.28 0.69 -4.62
C LEU A 378 11.72 1.03 -6.05
N PRO A 379 11.82 0.06 -6.97
CA PRO A 379 12.29 0.34 -8.32
C PRO A 379 11.23 1.12 -9.11
N PRO A 380 11.60 2.05 -10.01
CA PRO A 380 10.62 2.91 -10.71
C PRO A 380 9.63 2.13 -11.56
N SER A 381 10.01 0.95 -12.03
CA SER A 381 9.17 0.04 -12.81
C SER A 381 7.94 -0.48 -12.05
N TRP A 382 7.94 -0.45 -10.71
CA TRP A 382 6.80 -0.91 -9.89
C TRP A 382 5.74 0.18 -9.67
N ALA A 383 6.09 1.47 -9.85
CA ALA A 383 5.21 2.59 -9.53
C ALA A 383 3.87 2.56 -10.28
N ALA A 384 3.88 2.17 -11.56
CA ALA A 384 2.67 2.12 -12.38
C ALA A 384 1.62 1.12 -11.86
N GLY A 385 2.05 0.01 -11.25
CA GLY A 385 1.16 -1.00 -10.69
C GLY A 385 0.35 -0.49 -9.50
N VAL A 386 0.96 0.36 -8.67
CA VAL A 386 0.38 0.87 -7.41
C VAL A 386 -0.23 2.27 -7.51
N MET A 387 -0.38 2.77 -8.73
CA MET A 387 -1.09 4.03 -9.03
C MET A 387 -2.23 3.82 -10.04
N ASN A 388 -2.33 2.63 -10.64
CA ASN A 388 -3.36 2.30 -11.60
C ASN A 388 -4.48 1.50 -10.92
N LYS A 389 -5.71 2.04 -10.92
CA LYS A 389 -6.89 1.41 -10.30
C LYS A 389 -7.11 -0.05 -10.72
N VAL A 390 -6.96 -0.37 -12.01
CA VAL A 390 -7.17 -1.73 -12.51
C VAL A 390 -6.14 -2.70 -11.92
N ASN A 391 -4.87 -2.30 -11.88
CA ASN A 391 -3.81 -3.09 -11.25
C ASN A 391 -3.99 -3.18 -9.73
N MET A 392 -4.21 -2.06 -9.04
CA MET A 392 -4.38 -2.02 -7.57
C MET A 392 -5.54 -2.92 -7.06
N ILE A 393 -6.57 -3.11 -7.89
CA ILE A 393 -7.70 -4.00 -7.58
C ILE A 393 -7.43 -5.44 -8.06
N GLY A 394 -6.74 -5.60 -9.19
CA GLY A 394 -6.62 -6.87 -9.92
C GLY A 394 -5.35 -7.67 -9.65
N SER A 395 -4.33 -7.08 -9.03
CA SER A 395 -3.05 -7.70 -8.70
C SER A 395 -2.66 -7.47 -7.24
N THR A 396 -1.79 -8.34 -6.72
CA THR A 396 -1.26 -8.20 -5.36
C THR A 396 -0.35 -6.97 -5.21
N ASN A 397 0.37 -6.58 -6.27
CA ASN A 397 1.45 -5.59 -6.14
C ASN A 397 2.40 -5.94 -4.97
N TRP A 398 2.70 -7.24 -4.87
CA TRP A 398 3.27 -7.88 -3.69
C TRP A 398 4.48 -7.14 -3.12
N GLY A 399 5.51 -6.90 -3.92
CA GLY A 399 6.76 -6.29 -3.46
C GLY A 399 6.56 -4.94 -2.77
N THR A 400 5.78 -4.03 -3.37
CA THR A 400 5.55 -2.72 -2.76
C THR A 400 4.82 -2.79 -1.41
N LEU A 401 3.78 -3.61 -1.32
CA LEU A 401 3.03 -3.76 -0.06
C LEU A 401 3.78 -4.59 0.98
N HIS A 402 4.65 -5.49 0.52
CA HIS A 402 5.57 -6.24 1.36
C HIS A 402 6.54 -5.30 2.08
N GLU A 403 7.18 -4.40 1.32
CA GLU A 403 8.07 -3.39 1.90
C GLU A 403 7.35 -2.45 2.87
N LEU A 404 6.15 -1.98 2.51
CA LEU A 404 5.32 -1.17 3.40
C LEU A 404 5.13 -1.86 4.77
N ASN A 405 4.88 -3.17 4.75
CA ASN A 405 4.46 -3.90 5.93
C ASN A 405 5.59 -4.38 6.83
N HIS A 406 6.85 -4.38 6.40
CA HIS A 406 8.00 -4.56 7.30
C HIS A 406 8.00 -3.56 8.45
N HIS A 407 7.57 -2.32 8.19
CA HIS A 407 7.45 -1.26 9.20
C HIS A 407 6.47 -1.61 10.33
N MET A 408 5.52 -2.52 10.08
CA MET A 408 4.44 -2.87 11.01
C MET A 408 4.71 -4.18 11.76
N GLU A 409 5.83 -4.87 11.52
CA GLU A 409 6.13 -6.18 12.14
C GLU A 409 6.46 -6.09 13.65
N GLY A 410 6.50 -4.88 14.21
CA GLY A 410 6.47 -4.61 15.64
C GLY A 410 7.51 -3.59 16.07
N ALA A 411 7.05 -2.42 16.51
CA ALA A 411 7.91 -1.42 17.14
C ALA A 411 8.29 -1.83 18.57
N THR A 412 9.61 -1.96 18.79
CA THR A 412 10.43 -1.69 19.99
C THR A 412 10.01 -2.11 21.41
N LEU A 413 8.74 -2.22 21.82
CA LEU A 413 8.35 -2.43 23.23
C LEU A 413 8.16 -3.89 23.65
N ARG A 414 7.60 -4.74 22.77
CA ARG A 414 7.25 -6.14 23.10
C ARG A 414 7.83 -7.15 22.10
N GLY A 415 9.13 -6.99 21.81
CA GLY A 415 9.97 -8.03 21.20
C GLY A 415 9.83 -8.23 19.70
N GLY A 416 9.28 -7.29 18.93
CA GLY A 416 9.25 -7.32 17.46
C GLY A 416 8.52 -8.55 16.89
N LEU A 417 9.08 -9.10 15.79
CA LEU A 417 8.64 -10.27 15.02
C LEU A 417 7.92 -11.35 15.85
N TRP A 418 6.87 -11.95 15.28
CA TRP A 418 6.01 -12.92 15.96
C TRP A 418 5.82 -14.22 15.17
N GLY A 419 5.59 -15.33 15.86
CA GLY A 419 5.40 -16.63 15.22
C GLY A 419 6.66 -17.20 14.54
N PHE A 420 6.50 -18.27 13.77
CA PHE A 420 7.57 -19.02 13.11
C PHE A 420 7.81 -18.55 11.66
N GLY A 421 9.02 -18.81 11.15
CA GLY A 421 9.42 -18.45 9.78
C GLY A 421 9.62 -16.95 9.58
N VAL A 422 10.11 -16.27 10.62
CA VAL A 422 10.21 -14.82 10.73
C VAL A 422 11.22 -14.21 9.73
N ASP A 423 11.20 -12.89 9.62
CA ASP A 423 11.93 -11.99 8.69
C ASP A 423 11.14 -11.65 7.41
N GLU A 424 10.35 -12.59 6.86
CA GLU A 424 9.63 -12.38 5.60
C GLU A 424 8.15 -12.78 5.68
N THR A 425 7.76 -13.56 6.69
CA THR A 425 6.40 -14.11 6.76
C THR A 425 5.42 -13.13 7.40
N ASN A 426 5.83 -12.32 8.39
CA ASN A 426 4.91 -11.47 9.13
C ASN A 426 4.31 -10.37 8.25
N THR A 427 5.15 -9.67 7.48
CA THR A 427 4.76 -8.71 6.46
C THR A 427 3.78 -9.34 5.45
N ASN A 428 4.09 -10.56 4.99
CA ASN A 428 3.25 -11.30 4.05
C ASN A 428 1.89 -11.68 4.63
N VAL A 429 1.79 -11.94 5.95
CA VAL A 429 0.50 -12.16 6.60
C VAL A 429 -0.34 -10.89 6.61
N MET A 430 0.25 -9.75 7.01
CA MET A 430 -0.45 -8.46 7.09
C MET A 430 -0.93 -7.98 5.72
N LEU A 431 -0.07 -8.04 4.70
CA LEU A 431 -0.43 -7.64 3.33
C LEU A 431 -1.53 -8.56 2.75
N SER A 432 -1.51 -9.85 3.07
CA SER A 432 -2.53 -10.79 2.61
C SER A 432 -3.89 -10.54 3.23
N MET A 433 -3.94 -10.11 4.50
CA MET A 433 -5.19 -9.67 5.15
C MET A 433 -5.81 -8.50 4.40
N PHE A 434 -5.00 -7.50 4.00
CA PHE A 434 -5.45 -6.39 3.17
C PHE A 434 -6.04 -6.86 1.84
N HIS A 435 -5.37 -7.77 1.12
CA HIS A 435 -5.90 -8.27 -0.16
C HIS A 435 -7.19 -9.05 0.00
N ASN A 436 -7.31 -9.82 1.07
CA ASN A 436 -8.50 -10.60 1.33
C ASN A 436 -9.73 -9.71 1.60
N ASP A 437 -9.48 -8.60 2.29
CA ASP A 437 -10.52 -7.63 2.59
C ASP A 437 -10.77 -6.65 1.44
N TYR A 438 -9.78 -6.18 0.67
CA TYR A 438 -9.97 -5.00 -0.19
C TYR A 438 -9.62 -5.17 -1.69
N SER A 439 -9.16 -6.34 -2.12
CA SER A 439 -8.85 -6.59 -3.55
C SER A 439 -10.02 -7.24 -4.31
N ASN A 440 -9.90 -7.38 -5.64
CA ASN A 440 -10.82 -8.16 -6.47
C ASN A 440 -10.11 -9.35 -7.16
N ILE A 441 -8.92 -9.73 -6.67
CA ILE A 441 -8.10 -10.80 -7.26
C ILE A 441 -8.90 -12.10 -7.29
N ALA A 442 -9.66 -12.36 -6.22
CA ALA A 442 -10.41 -13.59 -6.05
C ALA A 442 -11.52 -13.76 -7.12
N SER A 443 -12.00 -12.69 -7.78
CA SER A 443 -12.99 -12.83 -8.86
C SER A 443 -12.52 -13.72 -10.02
N ARG A 444 -11.19 -13.83 -10.22
CA ARG A 444 -10.58 -14.62 -11.30
C ARG A 444 -10.35 -16.09 -10.93
N ARG A 445 -10.69 -16.52 -9.71
CA ARG A 445 -10.40 -17.86 -9.18
C ARG A 445 -10.92 -19.01 -10.05
N HIS A 446 -12.01 -18.81 -10.79
CA HIS A 446 -12.54 -19.80 -11.74
C HIS A 446 -11.60 -20.11 -12.91
N LYS A 447 -10.68 -19.18 -13.24
CA LYS A 447 -9.65 -19.35 -14.29
C LYS A 447 -8.31 -19.86 -13.75
N GLY A 448 -8.20 -20.08 -12.44
CA GLY A 448 -6.91 -20.29 -11.78
C GLY A 448 -6.38 -19.04 -11.09
N LEU A 449 -5.70 -19.24 -9.97
CA LEU A 449 -4.86 -18.23 -9.32
C LEU A 449 -3.39 -18.67 -9.44
N THR A 450 -2.50 -17.73 -9.67
CA THR A 450 -1.07 -17.97 -9.93
C THR A 450 -0.18 -17.12 -9.04
N GLY A 451 1.08 -17.53 -8.84
CA GLY A 451 2.02 -16.76 -8.05
C GLY A 451 1.51 -16.58 -6.62
N THR A 452 1.47 -15.34 -6.15
CA THR A 452 1.00 -14.98 -4.80
C THR A 452 -0.52 -14.80 -4.69
N ASP A 453 -1.27 -14.90 -5.79
CA ASP A 453 -2.73 -14.69 -5.79
C ASP A 453 -3.48 -15.75 -4.95
N TYR A 454 -2.85 -16.87 -4.57
CA TYR A 454 -3.50 -17.88 -3.71
C TYR A 454 -3.91 -17.35 -2.33
N VAL A 455 -3.35 -16.21 -1.89
CA VAL A 455 -3.65 -15.63 -0.57
C VAL A 455 -5.09 -15.12 -0.43
N VAL A 456 -5.79 -14.95 -1.54
CA VAL A 456 -7.18 -14.50 -1.57
C VAL A 456 -8.19 -15.64 -1.77
N ASP A 457 -7.78 -16.91 -1.70
CA ASP A 457 -8.74 -18.01 -1.82
C ASP A 457 -8.36 -19.25 -0.99
N GLY A 458 -9.30 -19.72 -0.17
CA GLY A 458 -9.07 -20.82 0.76
C GLY A 458 -8.82 -22.16 0.07
N TYR A 459 -9.45 -22.43 -1.08
CA TYR A 459 -9.17 -23.62 -1.85
C TYR A 459 -7.75 -23.59 -2.41
N TYR A 460 -7.34 -22.48 -3.03
CA TYR A 460 -5.98 -22.33 -3.55
C TYR A 460 -4.93 -22.31 -2.43
N MET A 461 -5.30 -21.87 -1.23
CA MET A 461 -4.47 -21.93 -0.02
C MET A 461 -4.24 -23.36 0.48
N MET A 462 -5.27 -24.20 0.48
CA MET A 462 -5.22 -25.48 1.22
C MET A 462 -5.20 -26.73 0.36
N ASN A 463 -5.64 -26.65 -0.89
CA ASN A 463 -5.56 -27.79 -1.81
C ASN A 463 -4.12 -28.32 -1.93
N PRO A 464 -3.06 -27.50 -2.08
CA PRO A 464 -1.69 -28.01 -2.09
C PRO A 464 -1.28 -28.68 -0.77
N VAL A 465 -1.71 -28.16 0.37
CA VAL A 465 -1.39 -28.69 1.71
C VAL A 465 -1.95 -30.10 1.88
N PHE A 466 -3.23 -30.30 1.52
CA PHE A 466 -3.85 -31.62 1.52
C PHE A 466 -3.29 -32.59 0.48
N ASN A 467 -2.55 -32.07 -0.50
CA ASN A 467 -1.81 -32.84 -1.49
C ASN A 467 -0.32 -33.02 -1.15
N GLY A 468 0.08 -32.71 0.10
CA GLY A 468 1.44 -32.95 0.60
C GLY A 468 2.40 -31.76 0.48
N ASN A 469 1.98 -30.62 -0.10
CA ASN A 469 2.76 -29.39 -0.10
C ASN A 469 2.44 -28.53 1.13
N ASN A 470 2.96 -28.94 2.28
CA ASN A 470 2.63 -28.38 3.59
C ASN A 470 3.74 -27.53 4.24
N LYS A 471 4.79 -27.18 3.47
CA LYS A 471 5.98 -26.48 3.98
C LYS A 471 5.86 -24.95 3.97
N ASP A 472 4.92 -24.41 3.22
CA ASP A 472 4.70 -22.96 3.11
C ASP A 472 4.08 -22.41 4.41
N ASN A 473 4.84 -21.59 5.12
CA ASN A 473 4.43 -21.01 6.39
C ASN A 473 3.24 -20.07 6.21
N LEU A 474 3.18 -19.32 5.12
CA LEU A 474 2.13 -18.34 4.88
C LEU A 474 0.75 -19.01 4.79
N ARG A 475 0.69 -20.21 4.19
CA ARG A 475 -0.54 -21.03 4.18
C ARG A 475 -1.02 -21.39 5.58
N CYS A 476 -0.10 -21.70 6.48
CA CYS A 476 -0.40 -22.05 7.86
C CYS A 476 -0.96 -20.85 8.65
N TYR A 477 -0.48 -19.64 8.37
CA TYR A 477 -1.02 -18.42 8.99
C TYR A 477 -2.38 -18.03 8.41
N LEU A 478 -2.51 -18.12 7.09
CA LEU A 478 -3.62 -17.50 6.40
C LEU A 478 -4.83 -18.41 6.28
N ALA A 479 -4.72 -19.73 6.11
CA ALA A 479 -5.90 -20.58 5.92
C ALA A 479 -7.06 -20.34 6.91
N PRO A 480 -6.85 -20.11 8.22
CA PRO A 480 -7.93 -19.86 9.17
C PRO A 480 -8.74 -18.59 8.85
N LEU A 481 -8.17 -17.62 8.10
CA LEU A 481 -8.89 -16.41 7.69
C LEU A 481 -10.15 -16.73 6.88
N PHE A 482 -10.20 -17.87 6.18
CA PHE A 482 -11.36 -18.25 5.37
C PHE A 482 -12.54 -18.83 6.14
N GLU A 483 -12.33 -19.23 7.40
CA GLU A 483 -13.41 -19.66 8.28
C GLU A 483 -13.69 -18.64 9.39
N PHE A 484 -12.67 -17.94 9.87
CA PHE A 484 -12.76 -17.04 11.05
C PHE A 484 -12.58 -15.56 10.70
N GLY A 485 -12.40 -15.23 9.42
CA GLY A 485 -12.17 -13.87 8.95
C GLY A 485 -10.80 -13.32 9.30
N THR A 486 -10.48 -12.14 8.77
CA THR A 486 -9.26 -11.39 9.09
C THR A 486 -9.19 -11.03 10.58
N ILE A 487 -10.33 -10.92 11.26
CA ILE A 487 -10.39 -10.70 12.72
C ILE A 487 -9.76 -11.83 13.53
N GLY A 488 -9.91 -13.10 13.12
CA GLY A 488 -9.30 -14.25 13.82
C GLY A 488 -7.77 -14.20 13.76
N ILE A 489 -7.23 -13.85 12.58
CA ILE A 489 -5.78 -13.67 12.40
C ILE A 489 -5.29 -12.44 13.17
N GLY A 490 -6.03 -11.33 13.12
CA GLY A 490 -5.70 -10.13 13.88
C GLY A 490 -5.66 -10.36 15.39
N ARG A 491 -6.61 -11.14 15.94
CA ARG A 491 -6.57 -11.58 17.35
C ARG A 491 -5.37 -12.45 17.67
N MET A 492 -4.97 -13.33 16.77
CA MET A 492 -3.77 -14.16 16.95
C MET A 492 -2.50 -13.30 17.01
N ILE A 493 -2.38 -12.28 16.16
CA ILE A 493 -1.29 -11.31 16.20
C ILE A 493 -1.33 -10.48 17.50
N ASN A 494 -2.52 -10.01 17.89
CA ASN A 494 -2.69 -9.27 19.14
C ASN A 494 -2.31 -10.12 20.38
N ASN A 495 -2.63 -11.42 20.38
CA ASN A 495 -2.21 -12.35 21.43
C ASN A 495 -0.67 -12.46 21.53
N TYR A 496 0.07 -12.26 20.45
CA TYR A 496 1.54 -12.24 20.47
C TYR A 496 2.11 -11.01 21.17
N TYR A 497 1.44 -9.87 21.11
CA TYR A 497 1.86 -8.64 21.78
C TYR A 497 1.36 -8.57 23.22
N HIS A 498 0.21 -9.16 23.56
CA HIS A 498 -0.33 -9.11 24.92
C HIS A 498 -0.25 -10.46 25.63
N MET A 499 -1.11 -11.40 25.24
CA MET A 499 -1.32 -12.65 25.95
C MET A 499 -0.03 -13.47 26.17
N PHE A 500 0.89 -13.50 25.20
CA PHE A 500 2.18 -14.18 25.36
C PHE A 500 2.95 -13.69 26.60
N TYR A 501 2.94 -12.38 26.84
CA TYR A 501 3.62 -11.74 27.96
C TYR A 501 2.79 -11.82 29.24
N ASP A 502 1.51 -11.46 29.16
CA ASP A 502 0.64 -11.35 30.33
C ASP A 502 0.41 -12.72 31.01
N GLU A 503 0.35 -13.80 30.22
CA GLU A 503 0.23 -15.19 30.70
C GLU A 503 1.59 -15.89 30.91
N LEU A 504 2.69 -15.14 30.73
CA LEU A 504 4.07 -15.62 30.88
C LEU A 504 4.37 -16.90 30.09
N TYR A 505 3.80 -17.06 28.88
CA TYR A 505 3.94 -18.30 28.10
C TYR A 505 5.40 -18.64 27.77
N GLY A 506 6.25 -17.62 27.60
CA GLY A 506 7.68 -17.83 27.40
C GLY A 506 8.34 -18.58 28.56
N THR A 507 8.09 -18.14 29.79
CA THR A 507 8.62 -18.79 31.01
C THR A 507 7.89 -20.08 31.33
N LYS A 508 6.56 -20.07 31.24
CA LYS A 508 5.68 -21.20 31.59
C LYS A 508 6.01 -22.46 30.79
N PHE A 509 6.35 -22.32 29.52
CA PHE A 509 6.67 -23.45 28.64
C PHE A 509 8.15 -23.53 28.25
N GLY A 510 8.96 -22.54 28.63
CA GLY A 510 10.37 -22.44 28.21
C GLY A 510 10.51 -22.32 26.69
N LYS A 511 9.63 -21.57 26.03
CA LYS A 511 9.58 -21.44 24.56
C LYS A 511 9.67 -19.99 24.11
N ALA A 512 10.30 -19.78 22.95
CA ALA A 512 10.32 -18.47 22.31
C ALA A 512 8.96 -18.13 21.68
N ARG A 513 8.72 -16.84 21.42
CA ARG A 513 7.57 -16.36 20.62
C ARG A 513 7.57 -16.98 19.22
N THR A 514 8.72 -17.40 18.73
CA THR A 514 8.87 -17.98 17.40
C THR A 514 8.63 -19.49 17.34
N ASP A 515 8.32 -20.13 18.47
CA ASP A 515 8.04 -21.56 18.55
C ASP A 515 6.70 -21.91 17.90
N THR A 516 6.66 -23.03 17.17
CA THR A 516 5.46 -23.49 16.48
C THR A 516 4.34 -23.91 17.43
N GLY A 517 4.67 -24.43 18.62
CA GLY A 517 3.69 -24.76 19.65
C GLY A 517 3.06 -23.51 20.26
N ILE A 518 3.85 -22.44 20.46
CA ILE A 518 3.34 -21.13 20.87
C ILE A 518 2.38 -20.56 19.83
N TYR A 519 2.72 -20.66 18.53
CA TYR A 519 1.79 -20.29 17.47
C TYR A 519 0.46 -21.04 17.56
N CYS A 520 0.50 -22.37 17.65
CA CYS A 520 -0.71 -23.18 17.71
C CYS A 520 -1.56 -22.83 18.95
N LEU A 521 -0.93 -22.58 20.10
CA LEU A 521 -1.58 -22.12 21.32
C LEU A 521 -2.27 -20.76 21.11
N LEU A 522 -1.56 -19.75 20.61
CA LEU A 522 -2.12 -18.40 20.45
C LEU A 522 -3.19 -18.35 19.36
N LEU A 523 -3.06 -19.17 18.32
CA LEU A 523 -4.13 -19.39 17.34
C LEU A 523 -5.35 -20.05 17.99
N ALA A 524 -5.17 -21.07 18.83
CA ALA A 524 -6.29 -21.70 19.53
C ALA A 524 -7.03 -20.71 20.45
N ARG A 525 -6.28 -19.83 21.12
CA ARG A 525 -6.84 -18.75 21.94
C ARG A 525 -7.62 -17.74 21.10
N ALA A 526 -7.10 -17.38 19.91
CA ALA A 526 -7.75 -16.42 19.02
C ALA A 526 -9.04 -16.95 18.38
N LEU A 527 -9.04 -18.24 18.00
CA LEU A 527 -10.15 -18.88 17.28
C LEU A 527 -11.16 -19.57 18.21
N GLU A 528 -10.81 -19.75 19.49
CA GLU A 528 -11.53 -20.59 20.45
C GLU A 528 -11.81 -22.00 19.89
N ARG A 529 -10.76 -22.56 19.26
CA ARG A 529 -10.76 -23.91 18.68
C ARG A 529 -9.49 -24.65 19.07
N ASP A 530 -9.58 -25.96 19.21
CA ASP A 530 -8.40 -26.79 19.35
C ASP A 530 -7.71 -26.93 17.98
N THR A 531 -6.53 -26.32 17.87
CA THR A 531 -5.73 -26.21 16.65
C THR A 531 -4.73 -27.35 16.46
N GLN A 532 -4.69 -28.35 17.35
CA GLN A 532 -3.72 -29.45 17.25
C GLN A 532 -3.80 -30.19 15.91
N TYR A 533 -5.02 -30.54 15.48
CA TYR A 533 -5.23 -31.19 14.19
C TYR A 533 -4.79 -30.29 13.02
N TYR A 534 -5.20 -29.03 13.04
CA TYR A 534 -4.82 -28.04 12.04
C TYR A 534 -3.29 -27.89 11.89
N CYS A 535 -2.60 -27.65 13.00
CA CYS A 535 -1.14 -27.50 13.00
C CYS A 535 -0.40 -28.76 12.52
N LYS A 536 -0.94 -29.94 12.82
CA LYS A 536 -0.39 -31.21 12.35
C LYS A 536 -0.43 -31.33 10.82
N LEU A 537 -1.45 -30.80 10.14
CA LEU A 537 -1.51 -30.80 8.67
C LEU A 537 -0.31 -30.09 8.04
N PHE A 538 0.19 -29.05 8.72
CA PHE A 538 1.38 -28.27 8.34
C PHE A 538 2.70 -28.83 8.90
N GLY A 539 2.68 -30.01 9.52
CA GLY A 539 3.87 -30.61 10.14
C GLY A 539 4.41 -29.78 11.32
N LYS A 540 3.59 -28.94 11.95
CA LYS A 540 4.01 -28.08 13.06
C LYS A 540 3.93 -28.85 14.37
N ALA A 541 5.08 -29.07 15.01
CA ALA A 541 5.16 -29.76 16.28
C ALA A 541 4.61 -28.88 17.41
N ILE A 542 3.92 -29.51 18.37
CA ILE A 542 3.42 -28.87 19.58
C ILE A 542 3.97 -29.66 20.76
N ASP A 543 4.62 -28.97 21.68
CA ASP A 543 5.16 -29.55 22.91
C ASP A 543 4.04 -30.19 23.77
N ALA A 544 4.33 -31.31 24.43
CA ALA A 544 3.34 -32.06 25.21
C ALA A 544 2.74 -31.24 26.37
N ASN A 545 3.52 -30.33 26.98
CA ASN A 545 3.04 -29.46 28.05
C ASN A 545 2.06 -28.41 27.49
N ILE A 546 2.34 -27.88 26.30
CA ILE A 546 1.44 -26.95 25.61
C ILE A 546 0.14 -27.68 25.21
N VAL A 547 0.24 -28.89 24.65
CA VAL A 547 -0.94 -29.73 24.33
C VAL A 547 -1.80 -29.97 25.57
N THR A 548 -1.17 -30.33 26.69
CA THR A 548 -1.89 -30.57 27.96
C THR A 548 -2.60 -29.30 28.43
N TYR A 549 -1.95 -28.14 28.34
CA TYR A 549 -2.56 -26.86 28.68
C TYR A 549 -3.72 -26.50 27.73
N MET A 550 -3.56 -26.67 26.41
CA MET A 550 -4.62 -26.40 25.43
C MET A 550 -5.89 -27.23 25.69
N LYS A 551 -5.74 -28.49 26.13
CA LYS A 551 -6.87 -29.36 26.46
C LYS A 551 -7.73 -28.83 27.62
N THR A 552 -7.17 -27.97 28.50
CA THR A 552 -7.93 -27.37 29.61
C THR A 552 -9.03 -26.41 29.12
N PHE A 553 -8.89 -25.84 27.91
CA PHE A 553 -9.88 -24.92 27.34
C PHE A 553 -11.15 -25.61 26.86
N LYS A 554 -11.12 -26.94 26.65
CA LYS A 554 -12.25 -27.73 26.15
C LYS A 554 -12.83 -27.21 24.83
N TYR A 555 -12.00 -26.57 24.01
CA TYR A 555 -12.41 -26.08 22.69
C TYR A 555 -12.71 -27.22 21.73
N LYS A 556 -13.65 -26.97 20.80
CA LYS A 556 -13.92 -27.90 19.69
C LYS A 556 -12.74 -27.91 18.73
N THR A 557 -12.40 -29.08 18.19
CA THR A 557 -11.33 -29.22 17.19
C THR A 557 -11.64 -28.44 15.93
N PHE A 558 -10.63 -27.75 15.41
CA PHE A 558 -10.69 -27.06 14.11
C PHE A 558 -10.34 -28.05 12.99
N TYR A 559 -11.32 -28.33 12.13
CA TYR A 559 -11.18 -29.14 10.92
C TYR A 559 -11.27 -28.24 9.68
N PRO A 560 -10.14 -27.88 9.03
CA PRO A 560 -10.15 -27.02 7.87
C PRO A 560 -10.90 -27.60 6.67
N PHE A 561 -11.77 -26.80 6.07
CA PHE A 561 -12.51 -27.13 4.86
C PHE A 561 -12.72 -25.88 4.00
N TYR A 562 -12.30 -25.92 2.73
CA TYR A 562 -12.35 -24.74 1.86
C TYR A 562 -12.85 -25.07 0.47
N ASN A 563 -13.67 -24.20 -0.11
CA ASN A 563 -14.28 -24.40 -1.42
C ASN A 563 -14.04 -23.18 -2.31
N VAL A 564 -13.85 -23.37 -3.62
CA VAL A 564 -13.61 -22.26 -4.57
C VAL A 564 -14.81 -21.31 -4.66
N TYR A 565 -16.03 -21.80 -4.46
CA TYR A 565 -17.24 -20.97 -4.41
C TYR A 565 -17.36 -20.23 -3.07
N ALA A 566 -16.45 -20.50 -2.13
CA ALA A 566 -16.38 -19.93 -0.78
C ALA A 566 -15.31 -18.83 -0.63
N HIS A 567 -15.53 -17.90 0.28
CA HIS A 567 -14.61 -16.83 0.67
C HIS A 567 -15.02 -16.35 2.08
N THR A 568 -14.14 -15.59 2.72
CA THR A 568 -14.28 -15.11 4.11
C THR A 568 -15.45 -14.15 4.26
N GLN A 569 -16.10 -14.09 5.44
CA GLN A 569 -17.21 -13.16 5.69
C GLN A 569 -16.90 -11.71 5.27
N ASN A 570 -15.69 -11.21 5.57
CA ASN A 570 -15.27 -9.86 5.19
C ASN A 570 -14.98 -9.74 3.69
N GLY A 571 -14.28 -10.71 3.12
CA GLY A 571 -14.02 -10.73 1.70
C GLY A 571 -15.29 -10.95 0.84
N ASN A 572 -16.35 -11.53 1.40
CA ASN A 572 -17.65 -11.63 0.73
C ASN A 572 -18.29 -10.25 0.58
N LYS A 573 -18.04 -9.37 1.55
CA LYS A 573 -18.51 -7.99 1.57
C LYS A 573 -17.64 -7.07 0.70
N PHE A 574 -16.34 -7.35 0.62
CA PHE A 574 -15.36 -6.40 0.07
C PHE A 574 -14.38 -7.01 -0.97
N GLY A 575 -13.89 -8.23 -0.73
CA GLY A 575 -12.95 -9.02 -1.58
C GLY A 575 -13.55 -9.69 -2.84
N ARG A 576 -14.88 -9.59 -2.99
CA ARG A 576 -15.74 -10.05 -4.09
C ARG A 576 -16.04 -11.56 -4.16
N PRO A 577 -17.32 -11.91 -4.37
CA PRO A 577 -17.76 -13.29 -4.31
C PRO A 577 -17.64 -14.01 -5.69
N TYR A 578 -17.97 -15.29 -5.76
CA TYR A 578 -17.82 -16.08 -6.99
C TYR A 578 -18.77 -15.58 -8.09
N THR A 579 -18.26 -15.30 -9.29
CA THR A 579 -19.06 -14.77 -10.41
C THR A 579 -19.50 -15.90 -11.33
N ILE A 580 -20.77 -15.91 -11.73
CA ILE A 580 -21.27 -16.79 -12.80
C ILE A 580 -22.03 -15.97 -13.86
N PRO A 581 -22.12 -16.44 -15.12
CA PRO A 581 -22.80 -15.71 -16.17
C PRO A 581 -24.33 -15.68 -15.97
N HIS A 582 -24.97 -14.55 -16.29
CA HIS A 582 -26.42 -14.40 -16.18
C HIS A 582 -27.19 -15.31 -17.12
N ASN A 583 -28.31 -15.87 -16.64
CA ASN A 583 -29.20 -16.76 -17.40
C ASN A 583 -28.47 -17.90 -18.12
N THR A 584 -27.30 -18.27 -17.65
CA THR A 584 -26.49 -19.34 -18.21
C THR A 584 -26.41 -20.48 -17.20
N GLN A 585 -26.75 -21.69 -17.65
CA GLN A 585 -26.59 -22.86 -16.82
C GLN A 585 -25.11 -23.06 -16.48
N THR A 586 -24.79 -23.02 -15.20
CA THR A 586 -23.44 -23.19 -14.66
C THR A 586 -23.40 -24.45 -13.80
N ARG A 587 -22.46 -25.35 -14.11
CA ARG A 587 -22.18 -26.56 -13.32
C ARG A 587 -21.34 -26.19 -12.09
N LEU A 588 -21.92 -26.36 -10.91
CA LEU A 588 -21.26 -26.22 -9.61
C LEU A 588 -20.88 -27.61 -9.08
N ASP A 589 -19.59 -27.91 -9.02
CA ASP A 589 -19.05 -29.20 -8.59
C ASP A 589 -18.32 -29.03 -7.24
N PHE A 590 -19.08 -29.17 -6.15
CA PHE A 590 -18.54 -29.04 -4.80
C PHE A 590 -17.60 -30.18 -4.44
N VAL A 591 -17.69 -31.34 -5.09
CA VAL A 591 -16.77 -32.45 -4.85
C VAL A 591 -15.39 -32.11 -5.40
N LYS A 592 -15.33 -31.61 -6.64
CA LYS A 592 -14.08 -31.26 -7.32
C LYS A 592 -13.41 -30.01 -6.75
N PHE A 593 -14.20 -28.99 -6.41
CA PHE A 593 -13.71 -27.66 -6.04
C PHE A 593 -13.66 -27.42 -4.53
N THR A 594 -13.49 -28.49 -3.76
CA THR A 594 -13.27 -28.45 -2.32
C THR A 594 -11.89 -29.00 -1.96
N ALA A 595 -11.18 -28.26 -1.12
CA ALA A 595 -9.95 -28.65 -0.45
C ALA A 595 -10.29 -29.21 0.93
N TYR A 596 -9.96 -30.48 1.15
CA TYR A 596 -10.16 -31.20 2.41
C TYR A 596 -9.06 -32.26 2.60
N ASP A 597 -8.89 -32.75 3.83
CA ASP A 597 -7.93 -33.82 4.14
C ASP A 597 -8.27 -35.11 3.41
N LYS A 598 -7.39 -35.58 2.52
CA LYS A 598 -7.59 -36.79 1.72
C LYS A 598 -7.66 -38.09 2.52
N THR A 599 -7.30 -38.06 3.80
CA THR A 599 -7.48 -39.21 4.68
C THR A 599 -8.93 -39.41 5.12
N ALA A 600 -9.78 -38.38 4.99
CA ALA A 600 -11.22 -38.47 5.26
C ALA A 600 -11.92 -39.40 4.25
N LYS A 601 -12.84 -40.24 4.75
CA LYS A 601 -13.64 -41.17 3.96
C LYS A 601 -15.12 -40.78 3.99
N ASN A 602 -15.92 -41.43 3.13
CA ASN A 602 -17.39 -41.28 3.10
C ASN A 602 -17.86 -39.83 3.02
N LEU A 603 -17.29 -39.08 2.08
CA LEU A 603 -17.56 -37.66 1.88
C LEU A 603 -18.99 -37.46 1.37
N LYS A 604 -19.73 -36.60 2.05
CA LYS A 604 -21.07 -36.19 1.64
C LYS A 604 -21.21 -34.68 1.71
N PHE A 605 -21.75 -34.11 0.63
CA PHE A 605 -22.04 -32.70 0.47
C PHE A 605 -23.56 -32.54 0.43
N GLU A 606 -24.10 -31.75 1.35
CA GLU A 606 -25.53 -31.55 1.49
C GLU A 606 -25.84 -30.05 1.46
N LEU A 607 -26.53 -29.60 0.42
CA LEU A 607 -27.00 -28.22 0.33
C LEU A 607 -28.13 -28.04 1.36
N LEU A 608 -27.85 -27.33 2.43
CA LEU A 608 -28.82 -27.07 3.50
C LEU A 608 -29.76 -25.91 3.14
N ASP A 609 -29.25 -24.90 2.46
CA ASP A 609 -30.01 -23.71 2.09
C ASP A 609 -29.36 -22.94 0.93
N GLY A 610 -30.13 -22.09 0.26
CA GLY A 610 -29.64 -21.12 -0.72
C GLY A 610 -29.66 -21.56 -2.19
N LEU A 611 -29.03 -20.77 -3.06
CA LEU A 611 -29.17 -20.81 -4.53
C LEU A 611 -30.65 -20.69 -4.97
N LYS A 612 -31.41 -19.83 -4.28
CA LYS A 612 -32.86 -19.70 -4.43
C LYS A 612 -33.28 -18.73 -5.53
N LYS A 613 -32.38 -17.88 -5.99
CA LYS A 613 -32.64 -16.85 -7.01
C LYS A 613 -32.40 -17.37 -8.42
N GLY A 614 -32.72 -18.63 -8.67
CA GLY A 614 -32.49 -19.27 -9.96
C GLY A 614 -33.04 -20.69 -9.99
N LYS A 615 -32.81 -21.38 -11.09
CA LYS A 615 -33.16 -22.80 -11.22
C LYS A 615 -31.96 -23.65 -10.83
N LEU A 616 -32.12 -24.44 -9.76
CA LEU A 616 -31.12 -25.39 -9.29
C LEU A 616 -31.58 -26.83 -9.57
N VAL A 617 -30.68 -27.67 -10.08
CA VAL A 617 -30.91 -29.11 -10.30
C VAL A 617 -29.70 -29.87 -9.77
N GLU A 618 -29.91 -30.79 -8.83
CA GLU A 618 -28.86 -31.73 -8.41
C GLU A 618 -28.68 -32.82 -9.48
N ILE A 619 -27.43 -33.03 -9.91
CA ILE A 619 -27.07 -34.00 -10.94
C ILE A 619 -26.53 -35.28 -10.30
N SER A 620 -25.74 -35.12 -9.24
CA SER A 620 -25.22 -36.17 -8.38
C SER A 620 -24.81 -35.56 -7.04
N ASN A 621 -24.53 -36.38 -6.02
CA ASN A 621 -24.11 -35.90 -4.69
C ASN A 621 -23.00 -34.83 -4.79
N GLY A 622 -23.32 -33.60 -4.37
CA GLY A 622 -22.41 -32.46 -4.39
C GLY A 622 -22.18 -31.79 -5.75
N VAL A 623 -22.96 -32.12 -6.77
CA VAL A 623 -22.85 -31.57 -8.13
C VAL A 623 -24.21 -31.05 -8.59
N PHE A 624 -24.27 -29.76 -8.91
CA PHE A 624 -25.51 -29.06 -9.24
C PHE A 624 -25.38 -28.27 -10.54
N ASP A 625 -26.45 -28.21 -11.32
CA ASP A 625 -26.61 -27.23 -12.38
C ASP A 625 -27.46 -26.06 -11.86
N TYR A 626 -26.89 -24.85 -11.85
CA TYR A 626 -27.54 -23.64 -11.39
C TYR A 626 -27.65 -22.62 -12.53
N THR A 627 -28.86 -22.12 -12.78
CA THR A 627 -29.14 -21.05 -13.75
C THR A 627 -29.68 -19.84 -13.00
N PRO A 628 -28.89 -18.77 -12.80
CA PRO A 628 -29.31 -17.60 -12.03
C PRO A 628 -30.35 -16.79 -12.79
N SER A 629 -31.33 -16.23 -12.08
CA SER A 629 -32.40 -15.38 -12.63
C SER A 629 -32.58 -14.05 -11.88
N PHE A 630 -31.58 -13.61 -11.10
CA PHE A 630 -31.58 -12.35 -10.37
C PHE A 630 -30.99 -11.18 -11.18
N ALA A 631 -31.09 -9.94 -10.69
CA ALA A 631 -30.56 -8.75 -11.37
C ALA A 631 -29.03 -8.65 -11.28
N LEU A 632 -28.39 -7.89 -12.19
CA LEU A 632 -26.92 -7.82 -12.30
C LEU A 632 -26.19 -7.34 -11.02
N ASN A 633 -26.88 -6.58 -10.18
CA ASN A 633 -26.40 -6.03 -8.91
C ASN A 633 -26.86 -6.85 -7.70
N GLU A 634 -27.55 -7.96 -7.93
CA GLU A 634 -28.00 -8.86 -6.88
C GLU A 634 -27.03 -10.00 -6.65
N THR A 635 -27.23 -10.60 -5.49
CA THR A 635 -26.37 -11.59 -4.89
C THR A 635 -27.24 -12.74 -4.37
N ASP A 636 -26.89 -13.99 -4.69
CA ASP A 636 -27.52 -15.21 -4.13
C ASP A 636 -26.53 -15.97 -3.25
N TYR A 637 -27.01 -16.68 -2.23
CA TYR A 637 -26.23 -17.23 -1.12
C TYR A 637 -26.41 -18.75 -1.00
N PHE A 638 -25.45 -19.51 -0.42
CA PHE A 638 -25.62 -20.95 -0.22
C PHE A 638 -25.02 -21.47 1.09
N LYS A 639 -25.68 -22.44 1.72
CA LYS A 639 -25.18 -23.10 2.93
C LYS A 639 -24.95 -24.57 2.62
N MET A 640 -23.68 -24.97 2.60
CA MET A 640 -23.28 -26.34 2.32
C MET A 640 -22.83 -27.01 3.62
N LYS A 641 -23.33 -28.22 3.88
CA LYS A 641 -22.83 -29.09 4.93
C LYS A 641 -21.89 -30.11 4.32
N PHE A 642 -20.73 -30.23 4.93
CA PHE A 642 -19.76 -31.27 4.63
C PHE A 642 -19.74 -32.27 5.78
N THR A 643 -19.78 -33.55 5.43
CA THR A 643 -19.60 -34.65 6.39
C THR A 643 -18.63 -35.67 5.83
N CYS A 644 -17.78 -36.18 6.70
CA CYS A 644 -16.83 -37.25 6.43
C CYS A 644 -16.65 -38.13 7.67
N THR A 645 -16.02 -39.29 7.50
CA THR A 645 -15.69 -40.25 8.58
C THR A 645 -14.23 -40.67 8.54
#